data_AF-A0A9Q0KNI3-F1
#
_entry.id   AF-A0A9Q0KNI3-F1
#
_cell.length_a   1.000
_cell.length_b   1.000
_cell.length_c   1.000
_cell.angle_alpha   90.00
_cell.angle_beta   90.00
_cell.angle_gamma   90.00
#
_symmetry.space_group_name_H-M   'P 1'
#
loop_
_entity.id
_entity.type
_entity.pdbx_description
1 polymer ?
#
loop_
_entity_poly.entity_id
_entity_poly.type
_entity_poly.pdbx_seq_one_letter_code
_entity_poly.pdbx_strand_id
1 'polypeptide(L)'
;MASVHHSAVTLPATTASDLLRSSRNGVNGIPLKALGRSRFGVARRDFTVTAKMRKVKKHDYPWADGADANVKGGALSHLSHFKPSKERPKPVTLDFEKPLLDLEKKIIDVRKMAHETGLDFSDQIILLENKYEQALKDLYTHLAPIQRVNIARHPNRPTFLDHVLNITDNWVELHGDRSGYDDPAIVTGIGTIDGKRYMFMGHQKGRNTKENIQRNFGMPTPHGYRKALRMMYYADHHGFPIITFIDTPGAYADLKSEELGQGEAIAHNLRTMFGLKVPIVSVVIGEGGSGGALAIGCANKLLMLENAVFYVASPEACAAILWKSAKASPKAAEKLKITATELCKLKIADGIIPEPLGGAHADPAWTSQQLKIAVVEAMNELVEMDTPELLNHRMLKFRNLGGFQEGIPAEPEKKVNMKKKAVPIIQKGETGRTSDLELADEVEKLKHEMQNTNVSSKPPQLDVNEMILKLKREVDHEYSVAVEALGLRGRFETLREEIRKARSSSNQLIDVSLKDKIEKLKQEFNQGLSQAPNYASLNAKLDMLKELSEANKLIKQNDQTIALKEEINKRFKEILDRSDVKAKIEALKADIENVGLSTDKDLDHGLKEKIMKVKKEIELEWTDSLKSLKFDVIAVGSKAKDSREQTSFSDLKVKVDEFNEEISKTLEDAINSSDAKDKIETLKLLVAMAGKTPDMESKKKIEALNQQIKQSLAEAISSSELFERGTPRTLLCILTQVVGKSVILQRWF
;
A
#
# COMPACT_ATOMS: atom_id res chain seq x y z
N MET A 1 -71.23 -12.79 -38.58
CA MET A 1 -71.26 -12.19 -39.92
C MET A 1 -70.08 -11.23 -40.04
N ALA A 2 -69.24 -11.43 -41.07
CA ALA A 2 -68.34 -10.49 -41.76
C ALA A 2 -67.46 -9.53 -40.91
N SER A 3 -66.16 -9.30 -41.16
CA SER A 3 -65.25 -9.64 -42.26
C SER A 3 -63.86 -9.04 -41.87
N VAL A 4 -62.74 -9.79 -41.91
CA VAL A 4 -61.69 -9.77 -42.96
C VAL A 4 -60.85 -8.45 -42.97
N HIS A 5 -59.50 -8.34 -42.96
CA HIS A 5 -58.35 -9.14 -43.44
C HIS A 5 -57.01 -8.75 -42.74
N HIS A 6 -56.10 -9.74 -42.69
CA HIS A 6 -54.63 -9.77 -42.85
C HIS A 6 -53.59 -9.13 -41.88
N SER A 7 -52.71 -10.05 -41.45
CA SER A 7 -51.33 -10.04 -40.91
C SER A 7 -50.30 -9.32 -41.81
N ALA A 8 -49.06 -8.95 -41.42
CA ALA A 8 -48.12 -9.46 -40.42
C ALA A 8 -47.03 -8.40 -40.09
N VAL A 9 -46.38 -8.52 -38.93
CA VAL A 9 -44.90 -8.62 -38.73
C VAL A 9 -44.57 -8.25 -37.27
N THR A 10 -43.87 -9.18 -36.65
CA THR A 10 -43.39 -9.26 -35.26
C THR A 10 -42.28 -8.26 -34.91
N LEU A 11 -42.38 -7.63 -33.73
CA LEU A 11 -41.23 -7.19 -32.92
C LEU A 11 -41.53 -7.49 -31.42
N PRO A 12 -40.55 -8.01 -30.66
CA PRO A 12 -40.80 -8.56 -29.33
C PRO A 12 -40.94 -7.48 -28.26
N ALA A 13 -41.80 -7.81 -27.30
CA ALA A 13 -42.11 -7.07 -26.10
C ALA A 13 -40.87 -6.73 -25.26
N THR A 14 -40.75 -5.48 -24.84
CA THR A 14 -40.04 -5.12 -23.61
C THR A 14 -41.07 -4.83 -22.52
N THR A 15 -40.94 -5.62 -21.46
CA THR A 15 -41.77 -5.66 -20.26
C THR A 15 -41.65 -4.39 -19.43
N ALA A 16 -42.79 -4.01 -18.86
CA ALA A 16 -42.97 -2.90 -17.96
C ALA A 16 -42.28 -3.12 -16.60
N SER A 17 -41.38 -2.23 -16.24
CA SER A 17 -41.10 -1.85 -14.85
C SER A 17 -40.20 -0.62 -14.86
N ASP A 18 -40.80 0.57 -14.74
CA ASP A 18 -40.25 1.70 -13.95
C ASP A 18 -41.15 2.93 -14.13
N LEU A 19 -42.26 2.91 -13.39
CA LEU A 19 -43.00 4.12 -13.05
C LEU A 19 -43.40 4.04 -11.57
N LEU A 20 -42.93 5.01 -10.79
CA LEU A 20 -43.61 5.78 -9.73
C LEU A 20 -42.50 6.41 -8.84
N ARG A 21 -41.98 7.60 -9.16
CA ARG A 21 -42.51 8.96 -8.95
C ARG A 21 -42.40 9.45 -7.48
N SER A 22 -41.52 10.42 -7.27
CA SER A 22 -41.75 11.59 -6.40
C SER A 22 -41.15 12.79 -7.16
N SER A 23 -41.86 13.82 -7.65
CA SER A 23 -42.85 14.77 -7.08
C SER A 23 -42.18 16.08 -6.60
N ARG A 24 -42.57 17.19 -7.25
CA ARG A 24 -42.19 18.63 -7.09
C ARG A 24 -40.92 19.04 -7.86
N ASN A 25 -40.92 19.89 -8.89
CA ASN A 25 -41.86 20.87 -9.45
C ASN A 25 -41.79 20.82 -11.00
N GLY A 26 -42.89 21.15 -11.67
CA GLY A 26 -43.03 21.02 -13.12
C GLY A 26 -42.54 22.24 -13.91
N VAL A 27 -41.95 21.97 -15.08
CA VAL A 27 -42.12 22.71 -16.36
C VAL A 27 -41.88 21.69 -17.50
N ASN A 28 -42.65 21.83 -18.58
CA ASN A 28 -42.83 20.94 -19.73
C ASN A 28 -41.59 20.24 -20.32
N GLY A 29 -41.75 18.95 -20.63
CA GLY A 29 -40.75 18.12 -21.28
C GLY A 29 -40.73 18.22 -22.81
N ILE A 30 -39.53 18.10 -23.37
CA ILE A 30 -39.24 17.81 -24.79
C ILE A 30 -38.51 16.44 -24.82
N PRO A 31 -38.76 15.56 -25.81
CA PRO A 31 -38.21 14.20 -25.82
C PRO A 31 -36.67 14.18 -25.94
N LEU A 32 -36.01 13.40 -25.10
CA LEU A 32 -34.56 13.14 -25.17
C LEU A 32 -34.22 12.18 -26.34
N LYS A 33 -34.32 12.71 -27.56
CA LYS A 33 -33.66 12.19 -28.76
C LYS A 33 -33.35 13.33 -29.74
N ALA A 34 -32.90 14.47 -29.23
CA ALA A 34 -32.37 15.59 -30.02
C ALA A 34 -31.58 16.57 -29.14
N LEU A 35 -30.40 16.17 -28.63
CA LEU A 35 -29.46 17.10 -27.96
C LEU A 35 -28.00 16.73 -28.28
N GLY A 36 -27.75 16.45 -29.56
CA GLY A 36 -26.44 16.62 -30.17
C GLY A 36 -26.53 17.82 -31.10
N ARG A 37 -25.88 18.93 -30.72
CA ARG A 37 -25.85 20.26 -31.39
C ARG A 37 -26.94 21.26 -30.93
N SER A 38 -26.63 22.00 -29.87
CA SER A 38 -27.11 23.38 -29.70
C SER A 38 -26.13 24.17 -28.83
N ARG A 39 -25.46 25.16 -29.43
CA ARG A 39 -24.78 26.24 -28.71
C ARG A 39 -25.86 27.20 -28.22
N PHE A 40 -25.99 27.39 -26.92
CA PHE A 40 -26.78 28.48 -26.36
C PHE A 40 -25.85 29.66 -26.12
N GLY A 41 -26.01 30.73 -26.90
CA GLY A 41 -25.37 32.01 -26.69
C GLY A 41 -26.44 33.08 -26.63
N VAL A 42 -26.49 33.83 -25.52
CA VAL A 42 -27.15 35.13 -25.46
C VAL A 42 -26.03 36.16 -25.32
N ALA A 43 -25.92 37.04 -26.32
CA ALA A 43 -24.98 38.15 -26.31
C ALA A 43 -25.68 39.42 -25.79
N ARG A 44 -25.11 40.02 -24.74
CA ARG A 44 -25.20 41.46 -24.48
C ARG A 44 -23.83 41.95 -24.01
N ARG A 45 -23.50 43.18 -24.44
CA ARG A 45 -22.17 43.79 -24.38
C ARG A 45 -21.63 43.81 -22.95
N ASP A 46 -20.37 43.42 -22.89
CA ASP A 46 -19.43 43.43 -21.76
C ASP A 46 -19.62 42.34 -20.68
N PHE A 47 -18.75 41.32 -20.81
CA PHE A 47 -18.51 40.12 -19.98
C PHE A 47 -19.35 38.86 -20.26
N THR A 48 -18.66 37.79 -20.69
CA THR A 48 -19.17 36.41 -20.78
C THR A 48 -18.38 35.52 -19.82
N VAL A 49 -19.06 34.94 -18.82
CA VAL A 49 -18.49 33.92 -17.93
C VAL A 49 -18.84 32.54 -18.48
N THR A 50 -17.85 31.81 -18.97
CA THR A 50 -17.98 30.39 -19.32
C THR A 50 -17.38 29.52 -18.22
N ALA A 51 -18.24 28.91 -17.39
CA ALA A 51 -17.85 27.83 -16.50
C ALA A 51 -17.92 26.50 -17.27
N LYS A 52 -16.76 25.88 -17.54
CA LYS A 52 -16.74 24.46 -17.88
C LYS A 52 -16.92 23.68 -16.59
N MET A 53 -18.00 22.91 -16.48
CA MET A 53 -18.10 21.88 -15.47
C MET A 53 -16.85 20.99 -15.64
N ARG A 54 -15.95 21.00 -14.65
CA ARG A 54 -14.88 20.01 -14.58
C ARG A 54 -15.62 18.68 -14.59
N LYS A 55 -15.39 17.83 -15.60
CA LYS A 55 -15.75 16.42 -15.48
C LYS A 55 -15.04 15.96 -14.22
N VAL A 56 -15.77 15.92 -13.11
CA VAL A 56 -15.45 14.99 -12.03
C VAL A 56 -15.28 13.68 -12.79
N LYS A 57 -14.08 13.10 -12.76
CA LYS A 57 -13.95 11.71 -13.17
C LYS A 57 -15.01 11.01 -12.33
N LYS A 58 -16.10 10.57 -13.00
CA LYS A 58 -17.01 9.56 -12.45
C LYS A 58 -16.03 8.55 -11.87
N HIS A 59 -16.08 8.31 -10.55
CA HIS A 59 -15.25 7.26 -9.96
C HIS A 59 -15.39 6.09 -10.93
N ASP A 60 -14.26 5.66 -11.50
CA ASP A 60 -14.25 4.57 -12.47
C ASP A 60 -14.75 3.36 -11.68
N TYR A 61 -16.06 3.18 -11.71
CA TYR A 61 -16.71 1.98 -11.27
C TYR A 61 -16.18 0.92 -12.23
N PRO A 62 -15.60 -0.18 -11.74
CA PRO A 62 -14.83 -1.10 -12.58
C PRO A 62 -15.70 -1.88 -13.59
N TRP A 63 -16.99 -1.58 -13.65
CA TRP A 63 -17.97 -2.24 -14.49
C TRP A 63 -18.43 -1.27 -15.58
N ALA A 64 -18.23 -1.64 -16.83
CA ALA A 64 -18.79 -0.92 -17.96
C ALA A 64 -20.34 -0.97 -17.90
N ASP A 65 -20.99 0.12 -18.32
CA ASP A 65 -22.44 0.19 -18.52
C ASP A 65 -22.82 -0.78 -19.65
N GLY A 66 -22.93 -2.09 -19.35
CA GLY A 66 -23.21 -3.17 -20.30
C GLY A 66 -22.18 -4.30 -20.31
N ALA A 67 -21.98 -4.99 -19.18
CA ALA A 67 -21.14 -6.19 -19.13
C ALA A 67 -21.81 -7.34 -19.92
N ASP A 68 -21.19 -7.73 -21.03
CA ASP A 68 -21.57 -8.93 -21.77
C ASP A 68 -21.23 -10.17 -20.92
N ALA A 69 -22.25 -10.94 -20.56
CA ALA A 69 -22.14 -12.12 -19.69
C ALA A 69 -21.34 -13.27 -20.33
N ASN A 70 -21.07 -13.23 -21.64
CA ASN A 70 -20.52 -14.35 -22.40
C ASN A 70 -19.14 -14.10 -23.06
N VAL A 71 -18.32 -13.18 -22.55
CA VAL A 71 -16.94 -13.04 -23.03
C VAL A 71 -16.07 -14.18 -22.49
N LYS A 72 -15.55 -15.06 -23.36
CA LYS A 72 -14.50 -16.03 -23.04
C LYS A 72 -13.24 -15.28 -22.57
N GLY A 73 -13.05 -15.24 -21.25
CA GLY A 73 -11.96 -14.50 -20.57
C GLY A 73 -12.36 -13.18 -19.91
N GLY A 74 -13.67 -12.94 -19.71
CA GLY A 74 -14.29 -11.64 -19.41
C GLY A 74 -13.78 -10.80 -18.23
N ALA A 75 -14.38 -9.61 -18.11
CA ALA A 75 -14.17 -8.58 -17.07
C ALA A 75 -14.40 -9.05 -15.61
N LEU A 76 -14.66 -10.34 -15.42
CA LEU A 76 -14.94 -11.03 -14.16
C LEU A 76 -13.84 -12.05 -13.82
N SER A 77 -12.60 -11.84 -14.28
CA SER A 77 -11.47 -12.74 -13.95
C SER A 77 -11.23 -12.88 -12.43
N HIS A 78 -11.73 -11.94 -11.61
CA HIS A 78 -11.75 -12.01 -10.14
C HIS A 78 -12.81 -12.95 -9.56
N LEU A 79 -13.89 -13.23 -10.31
CA LEU A 79 -14.89 -14.27 -9.98
C LEU A 79 -14.43 -15.67 -10.39
N SER A 80 -13.13 -15.85 -10.70
CA SER A 80 -12.58 -17.18 -10.88
C SER A 80 -13.01 -18.05 -9.70
N HIS A 81 -13.76 -19.12 -9.99
CA HIS A 81 -13.98 -20.19 -9.03
C HIS A 81 -12.65 -20.49 -8.36
N PHE A 82 -12.64 -20.64 -7.05
CA PHE A 82 -11.46 -21.11 -6.34
C PHE A 82 -11.14 -22.51 -6.84
N LYS A 83 -10.34 -22.58 -7.91
CA LYS A 83 -10.02 -23.82 -8.58
C LYS A 83 -9.10 -24.64 -7.67
N PRO A 84 -9.11 -25.98 -7.77
CA PRO A 84 -8.05 -26.79 -7.21
C PRO A 84 -6.71 -26.22 -7.65
N SER A 85 -5.77 -26.01 -6.73
CA SER A 85 -4.45 -25.50 -7.10
C SER A 85 -3.80 -26.50 -8.06
N LYS A 86 -3.34 -26.01 -9.21
CA LYS A 86 -2.61 -26.86 -10.16
C LYS A 86 -1.25 -27.29 -9.62
N GLU A 87 -0.69 -26.47 -8.74
CA GLU A 87 0.58 -26.72 -8.06
C GLU A 87 0.33 -27.54 -6.79
N ARG A 88 1.13 -28.60 -6.61
CA ARG A 88 1.14 -29.34 -5.35
C ARG A 88 1.69 -28.44 -4.24
N PRO A 89 1.09 -28.47 -3.04
CA PRO A 89 1.62 -27.72 -1.90
C PRO A 89 3.08 -28.09 -1.67
N LYS A 90 3.94 -27.10 -1.46
CA LYS A 90 5.33 -27.37 -1.11
C LYS A 90 5.36 -28.03 0.26
N PRO A 91 6.15 -29.11 0.46
CA PRO A 91 6.35 -29.64 1.80
C PRO A 91 7.03 -28.57 2.65
N VAL A 92 6.43 -28.26 3.79
CA VAL A 92 6.94 -27.31 4.77
C VAL A 92 7.15 -28.08 6.05
N THR A 93 8.32 -27.95 6.64
CA THR A 93 8.63 -28.56 7.94
C THR A 93 8.69 -27.47 8.99
N LEU A 94 7.98 -27.66 10.09
CA LEU A 94 8.06 -26.76 11.24
C LEU A 94 9.34 -27.00 12.04
N ASP A 95 9.86 -25.98 12.71
CA ASP A 95 11.15 -26.07 13.41
C ASP A 95 11.19 -27.16 14.49
N PHE A 96 10.06 -27.41 15.15
CA PHE A 96 9.93 -28.43 16.20
C PHE A 96 9.78 -29.85 15.66
N GLU A 97 9.57 -30.02 14.35
CA GLU A 97 9.49 -31.33 13.67
C GLU A 97 10.85 -31.81 13.15
N LYS A 98 11.90 -30.98 13.22
CA LYS A 98 13.27 -31.37 12.79
C LYS A 98 13.76 -32.70 13.39
N PRO A 99 13.53 -33.02 14.68
CA PRO A 99 13.90 -34.33 15.22
C PRO A 99 13.21 -35.51 14.53
N LEU A 100 11.98 -35.32 14.03
CA LEU A 100 11.26 -36.35 13.26
C LEU A 100 11.86 -36.53 11.88
N LEU A 101 12.24 -35.43 11.21
CA LEU A 101 12.94 -35.52 9.91
C LEU A 101 14.26 -36.28 10.02
N ASP A 102 15.00 -36.12 11.13
CA ASP A 102 16.26 -36.84 11.32
C ASP A 102 16.02 -38.35 11.51
N LEU A 103 14.90 -38.76 12.11
CA LEU A 103 14.47 -40.15 12.17
C LEU A 103 14.04 -40.68 10.80
N GLU A 104 13.25 -39.89 10.06
CA GLU A 104 12.80 -40.24 8.71
C GLU A 104 13.98 -40.42 7.75
N LYS A 105 14.97 -39.51 7.79
CA LYS A 105 16.22 -39.64 7.01
C LYS A 105 16.96 -40.92 7.36
N LYS A 106 17.08 -41.26 8.65
CA LYS A 106 17.71 -42.53 9.07
C LYS A 106 16.95 -43.74 8.53
N ILE A 107 15.62 -43.72 8.52
CA ILE A 107 14.82 -44.79 7.91
C ILE A 107 15.13 -44.91 6.42
N ILE A 108 15.19 -43.78 5.70
CA ILE A 108 15.51 -43.75 4.27
C ILE A 108 16.93 -44.26 4.01
N ASP A 109 17.92 -43.83 4.80
CA ASP A 109 19.32 -44.24 4.65
C ASP A 109 19.50 -45.73 4.93
N VAL A 110 18.83 -46.27 5.96
CA VAL A 110 18.85 -47.72 6.26
C VAL A 110 18.16 -48.52 5.15
N ARG A 111 17.02 -48.06 4.63
CA ARG A 111 16.36 -48.69 3.47
C ARG A 111 17.25 -48.67 2.23
N LYS A 112 17.97 -47.57 2.00
CA LYS A 112 18.91 -47.44 0.88
C LYS A 112 20.10 -48.39 1.05
N MET A 113 20.68 -48.46 2.25
CA MET A 113 21.76 -49.42 2.56
C MET A 113 21.31 -50.87 2.41
N ALA A 114 20.09 -51.22 2.82
CA ALA A 114 19.51 -52.56 2.60
C ALA A 114 19.48 -52.92 1.11
N HIS A 115 19.04 -51.98 0.28
CA HIS A 115 18.97 -52.17 -1.17
C HIS A 115 20.36 -52.23 -1.83
N GLU A 116 21.34 -51.45 -1.36
CA GLU A 116 22.69 -51.43 -1.93
C GLU A 116 23.55 -52.63 -1.51
N THR A 117 23.41 -53.09 -0.27
CA THR A 117 24.22 -54.20 0.28
C THR A 117 23.58 -55.57 0.12
N GLY A 118 22.27 -55.64 -0.14
CA GLY A 118 21.50 -56.89 -0.18
C GLY A 118 21.34 -57.56 1.18
N LEU A 119 21.69 -56.88 2.28
CA LEU A 119 21.53 -57.36 3.65
C LEU A 119 20.13 -57.03 4.17
N ASP A 120 19.57 -57.95 4.96
CA ASP A 120 18.27 -57.76 5.59
C ASP A 120 18.36 -56.85 6.80
N PHE A 121 17.71 -55.68 6.72
CA PHE A 121 17.56 -54.72 7.81
C PHE A 121 16.09 -54.52 8.21
N SER A 122 15.19 -55.44 7.85
CA SER A 122 13.74 -55.31 8.07
C SER A 122 13.40 -55.03 9.53
N ASP A 123 14.00 -55.75 10.47
CA ASP A 123 13.78 -55.54 11.92
C ASP A 123 14.20 -54.15 12.38
N GLN A 124 15.34 -53.64 11.87
CA GLN A 124 15.83 -52.32 12.22
C GLN A 124 14.95 -51.22 11.63
N ILE A 125 14.44 -51.42 10.42
CA ILE A 125 13.49 -50.51 9.76
C ILE A 125 12.20 -50.45 10.57
N ILE A 126 11.62 -51.59 10.94
CA ILE A 126 10.40 -51.67 11.76
C ILE A 126 10.61 -50.99 13.12
N LEU A 127 11.76 -51.21 13.77
CA LEU A 127 12.09 -50.55 15.03
C LEU A 127 12.17 -49.03 14.89
N LEU A 128 12.80 -48.53 13.82
CA LEU A 128 12.90 -47.10 13.54
C LEU A 128 11.54 -46.48 13.18
N GLU A 129 10.70 -47.19 12.41
CA GLU A 129 9.33 -46.77 12.08
C GLU A 129 8.46 -46.68 13.32
N ASN A 130 8.46 -47.70 14.18
CA ASN A 130 7.74 -47.67 15.45
C ASN A 130 8.21 -46.51 16.34
N LYS A 131 9.53 -46.26 16.37
CA LYS A 131 10.10 -45.13 17.11
C LYS A 131 9.68 -43.78 16.52
N TYR A 132 9.60 -43.69 15.19
CA TYR A 132 9.11 -42.50 14.49
C TYR A 132 7.64 -42.25 14.83
N GLU A 133 6.77 -43.25 14.71
CA GLU A 133 5.34 -43.15 15.02
C GLU A 133 5.11 -42.74 16.48
N GLN A 134 5.86 -43.34 17.42
CA GLN A 134 5.77 -42.97 18.82
C GLN A 134 6.24 -41.54 19.06
N ALA A 135 7.38 -41.13 18.49
CA ALA A 135 7.88 -39.76 18.61
C ALA A 135 6.94 -38.74 17.98
N LEU A 136 6.31 -39.07 16.85
CA LEU A 136 5.30 -38.25 16.18
C LEU A 136 4.10 -38.05 17.11
N LYS A 137 3.56 -39.14 17.65
CA LYS A 137 2.43 -39.09 18.60
C LYS A 137 2.78 -38.29 19.85
N ASP A 138 3.94 -38.52 20.45
CA ASP A 138 4.38 -37.83 21.66
C ASP A 138 4.57 -36.32 21.42
N LEU A 139 5.10 -35.94 20.25
CA LEU A 139 5.29 -34.54 19.87
C LEU A 139 3.97 -33.80 19.71
N TYR A 140 3.03 -34.34 18.93
CA TYR A 140 1.75 -33.67 18.66
C TYR A 140 0.77 -33.70 19.84
N THR A 141 0.93 -34.64 20.78
CA THR A 141 0.13 -34.67 22.02
C THR A 141 0.59 -33.62 23.03
N HIS A 142 1.87 -33.26 23.06
CA HIS A 142 2.46 -32.34 24.04
C HIS A 142 2.93 -31.00 23.44
N LEU A 143 2.16 -30.47 22.48
CA LEU A 143 2.49 -29.19 21.83
C LEU A 143 2.41 -28.00 22.79
N ALA A 144 3.49 -27.23 22.84
CA ALA A 144 3.52 -25.92 23.47
C ALA A 144 2.61 -24.92 22.73
N PRO A 145 2.08 -23.89 23.41
CA PRO A 145 1.19 -22.91 22.78
C PRO A 145 1.76 -22.26 21.52
N ILE A 146 3.05 -21.94 21.50
CA ILE A 146 3.70 -21.35 20.32
C ILE A 146 3.84 -22.34 19.15
N GLN A 147 3.96 -23.64 19.44
CA GLN A 147 3.99 -24.67 18.40
C GLN A 147 2.60 -24.80 17.75
N ARG A 148 1.52 -24.72 18.54
CA ARG A 148 0.15 -24.64 18.01
C ARG A 148 -0.07 -23.38 17.16
N VAL A 149 0.46 -22.22 17.56
CA VAL A 149 0.47 -21.01 16.70
C VAL A 149 1.15 -21.27 15.36
N ASN A 150 2.30 -21.96 15.35
CA ASN A 150 3.00 -22.28 14.11
C ASN A 150 2.18 -23.24 13.21
N ILE A 151 1.46 -24.20 13.80
CA ILE A 151 0.54 -25.09 13.06
C ILE A 151 -0.68 -24.30 12.54
N ALA A 152 -1.23 -23.36 13.31
CA ALA A 152 -2.31 -22.47 12.88
C ALA A 152 -1.89 -21.55 11.72
N ARG A 153 -0.60 -21.19 11.67
CA ARG A 153 0.02 -20.38 10.61
C ARG A 153 0.61 -21.21 9.47
N HIS A 154 0.41 -22.53 9.49
CA HIS A 154 1.03 -23.42 8.51
C HIS A 154 0.62 -23.02 7.08
N PRO A 155 1.55 -22.88 6.11
CA PRO A 155 1.22 -22.40 4.77
C PRO A 155 0.21 -23.27 4.02
N ASN A 156 0.19 -24.57 4.31
CA ASN A 156 -0.74 -25.53 3.71
C ASN A 156 -1.99 -25.77 4.58
N ARG A 157 -2.22 -24.96 5.63
CA ARG A 157 -3.42 -25.09 6.45
C ARG A 157 -4.65 -24.84 5.56
N PRO A 158 -5.68 -25.71 5.62
CA PRO A 158 -6.86 -25.55 4.77
C PRO A 158 -7.55 -24.20 5.03
N THR A 159 -7.88 -23.49 3.95
CA THR A 159 -8.53 -22.18 4.00
C THR A 159 -10.06 -22.31 4.07
N PHE A 160 -10.76 -21.20 4.28
CA PHE A 160 -12.23 -21.17 4.32
C PHE A 160 -12.87 -21.88 3.11
N LEU A 161 -12.46 -21.56 1.89
CA LEU A 161 -13.01 -22.19 0.68
C LEU A 161 -12.62 -23.67 0.54
N ASP A 162 -11.48 -24.11 1.09
CA ASP A 162 -11.15 -25.55 1.11
C ASP A 162 -12.18 -26.34 1.92
N HIS A 163 -12.58 -25.81 3.08
CA HIS A 163 -13.60 -26.43 3.91
C HIS A 163 -14.99 -26.34 3.28
N VAL A 164 -15.43 -25.15 2.87
CA VAL A 164 -16.78 -24.94 2.34
C VAL A 164 -17.04 -25.81 1.11
N LEU A 165 -16.09 -25.88 0.18
CA LEU A 165 -16.25 -26.71 -1.02
C LEU A 165 -16.21 -28.21 -0.73
N ASN A 166 -15.68 -28.63 0.42
CA ASN A 166 -15.64 -30.05 0.82
C ASN A 166 -16.91 -30.48 1.58
N ILE A 167 -17.57 -29.54 2.28
CA ILE A 167 -18.73 -29.84 3.13
C ILE A 167 -20.07 -29.48 2.49
N THR A 168 -20.08 -28.74 1.38
CA THR A 168 -21.31 -28.27 0.71
C THR A 168 -21.52 -28.91 -0.65
N ASP A 169 -22.78 -29.21 -0.99
CA ASP A 169 -23.14 -29.80 -2.28
C ASP A 169 -23.37 -28.74 -3.37
N ASN A 170 -23.96 -27.60 -2.99
CA ASN A 170 -24.32 -26.51 -3.88
C ASN A 170 -23.81 -25.19 -3.32
N TRP A 171 -22.66 -24.71 -3.81
CA TRP A 171 -22.03 -23.47 -3.38
C TRP A 171 -22.29 -22.33 -4.38
N VAL A 172 -22.74 -21.19 -3.87
CA VAL A 172 -22.87 -19.95 -4.63
C VAL A 172 -22.20 -18.81 -3.87
N GLU A 173 -21.06 -18.35 -4.38
CA GLU A 173 -20.34 -17.20 -3.83
C GLU A 173 -21.09 -15.88 -4.12
N LEU A 174 -21.13 -14.99 -3.13
CA LEU A 174 -21.79 -13.69 -3.17
C LEU A 174 -20.76 -12.58 -2.91
N HIS A 175 -20.83 -11.50 -3.69
CA HIS A 175 -19.76 -10.51 -3.79
C HIS A 175 -20.19 -9.07 -3.50
N GLY A 176 -19.23 -8.26 -3.05
CA GLY A 176 -19.31 -6.81 -2.87
C GLY A 176 -19.96 -6.36 -1.57
N ASP A 177 -19.82 -5.08 -1.25
CA ASP A 177 -20.49 -4.44 -0.10
C ASP A 177 -21.64 -3.48 -0.51
N ARG A 178 -21.84 -3.27 -1.82
CA ARG A 178 -22.70 -2.21 -2.42
C ARG A 178 -22.20 -0.77 -2.19
N SER A 179 -20.98 -0.58 -1.71
CA SER A 179 -20.31 0.71 -1.55
C SER A 179 -19.07 0.85 -2.44
N GLY A 180 -18.84 -0.09 -3.35
CA GLY A 180 -17.92 0.04 -4.47
C GLY A 180 -16.69 -0.86 -4.41
N TYR A 181 -16.58 -1.76 -3.43
CA TYR A 181 -15.46 -2.69 -3.33
C TYR A 181 -15.92 -4.10 -2.90
N ASP A 182 -15.31 -5.12 -3.49
CA ASP A 182 -15.45 -6.50 -3.06
C ASP A 182 -14.14 -6.94 -2.42
N ASP A 183 -14.11 -6.98 -1.09
CA ASP A 183 -12.89 -7.31 -0.37
C ASP A 183 -12.53 -8.79 -0.54
N PRO A 184 -11.38 -9.12 -1.15
CA PRO A 184 -11.01 -10.50 -1.38
C PRO A 184 -10.67 -11.26 -0.09
N ALA A 185 -10.35 -10.58 1.02
CA ALA A 185 -9.99 -11.22 2.29
C ALA A 185 -11.19 -11.83 3.03
N ILE A 186 -12.43 -11.42 2.70
CA ILE A 186 -13.65 -12.04 3.19
C ILE A 186 -14.35 -12.71 2.02
N VAL A 187 -14.76 -13.95 2.15
CA VAL A 187 -15.62 -14.61 1.16
C VAL A 187 -16.94 -14.93 1.81
N THR A 188 -18.03 -14.79 1.04
CA THR A 188 -19.39 -15.02 1.51
C THR A 188 -20.19 -15.78 0.46
N GLY A 189 -21.19 -16.55 0.86
CA GLY A 189 -22.01 -17.30 -0.09
C GLY A 189 -23.04 -18.20 0.55
N ILE A 190 -23.89 -18.79 -0.27
CA ILE A 190 -24.92 -19.74 0.18
C ILE A 190 -24.46 -21.15 -0.19
N GLY A 191 -24.52 -22.04 0.79
CA GLY A 191 -24.18 -23.45 0.64
C GLY A 191 -25.30 -24.34 1.17
N THR A 192 -25.32 -25.60 0.75
CA THR A 192 -26.22 -26.62 1.28
C THR A 192 -25.43 -27.72 1.98
N ILE A 193 -25.81 -28.07 3.20
CA ILE A 193 -25.29 -29.23 3.95
C ILE A 193 -26.49 -30.11 4.30
N ASP A 194 -26.47 -31.37 3.87
CA ASP A 194 -27.51 -32.37 4.18
C ASP A 194 -28.94 -31.85 3.88
N GLY A 195 -29.08 -31.15 2.75
CA GLY A 195 -30.35 -30.56 2.28
C GLY A 195 -30.76 -29.23 2.96
N LYS A 196 -30.06 -28.79 4.02
CA LYS A 196 -30.31 -27.50 4.69
C LYS A 196 -29.43 -26.40 4.12
N ARG A 197 -29.98 -25.19 3.92
CA ARG A 197 -29.27 -24.03 3.36
C ARG A 197 -28.70 -23.15 4.46
N TYR A 198 -27.45 -22.73 4.29
CA TYR A 198 -26.74 -21.88 5.24
C TYR A 198 -26.10 -20.70 4.50
N MET A 199 -26.01 -19.55 5.18
CA MET A 199 -25.15 -18.45 4.79
C MET A 199 -23.76 -18.68 5.38
N PHE A 200 -22.76 -18.85 4.51
CA PHE A 200 -21.37 -18.97 4.90
C PHE A 200 -20.64 -17.65 4.72
N MET A 201 -19.75 -17.33 5.65
CA MET A 201 -18.80 -16.24 5.51
C MET A 201 -17.51 -16.54 6.24
N GLY A 202 -16.37 -16.09 5.72
CA GLY A 202 -15.12 -16.36 6.39
C GLY A 202 -13.96 -15.58 5.84
N HIS A 203 -12.88 -15.61 6.61
CA HIS A 203 -11.61 -15.08 6.18
C HIS A 203 -10.99 -16.04 5.16
N GLN A 204 -10.60 -15.50 4.00
CA GLN A 204 -9.97 -16.27 2.95
C GLN A 204 -8.50 -15.85 2.86
N LYS A 205 -7.60 -16.73 3.32
CA LYS A 205 -6.16 -16.66 3.00
C LYS A 205 -5.89 -17.25 1.62
N GLY A 206 -4.68 -17.08 1.09
CA GLY A 206 -4.25 -17.69 -0.16
C GLY A 206 -3.46 -18.98 0.05
N ARG A 207 -3.54 -19.94 -0.89
CA ARG A 207 -2.77 -21.19 -0.81
C ARG A 207 -1.30 -21.04 -1.20
N ASN A 208 -0.96 -19.93 -1.84
CA ASN A 208 0.39 -19.60 -2.29
C ASN A 208 0.65 -18.09 -2.13
N THR A 209 1.89 -17.65 -2.35
CA THR A 209 2.28 -16.24 -2.18
C THR A 209 1.45 -15.28 -3.04
N LYS A 210 1.14 -15.66 -4.29
CA LYS A 210 0.39 -14.82 -5.22
C LYS A 210 -1.06 -14.63 -4.74
N GLU A 211 -1.71 -15.73 -4.36
CA GLU A 211 -3.05 -15.69 -3.78
C GLU A 211 -3.08 -14.97 -2.43
N ASN A 212 -2.06 -15.14 -1.59
CA ASN A 212 -1.97 -14.44 -0.31
C ASN A 212 -1.92 -12.92 -0.50
N ILE A 213 -1.12 -12.44 -1.45
CA ILE A 213 -1.09 -11.01 -1.79
C ILE A 213 -2.48 -10.56 -2.30
N GLN A 214 -3.11 -11.32 -3.20
CA GLN A 214 -4.43 -10.98 -3.73
C GLN A 214 -5.52 -10.94 -2.64
N ARG A 215 -5.43 -11.83 -1.65
CA ARG A 215 -6.39 -11.99 -0.56
C ARG A 215 -6.00 -11.18 0.68
N ASN A 216 -5.03 -10.27 0.59
CA ASN A 216 -4.49 -9.50 1.70
C ASN A 216 -4.12 -10.37 2.92
N PHE A 217 -3.62 -11.59 2.69
CA PHE A 217 -3.30 -12.57 3.74
C PHE A 217 -4.47 -12.87 4.69
N GLY A 218 -5.71 -12.75 4.21
CA GLY A 218 -6.92 -12.90 5.02
C GLY A 218 -7.14 -11.76 6.01
N MET A 219 -6.53 -10.59 5.80
CA MET A 219 -6.75 -9.37 6.60
C MET A 219 -7.79 -8.48 5.92
N PRO A 220 -9.01 -8.38 6.45
CA PRO A 220 -10.06 -7.60 5.83
C PRO A 220 -9.85 -6.10 6.03
N THR A 221 -10.17 -5.35 4.99
CA THR A 221 -10.41 -3.90 5.04
C THR A 221 -11.85 -3.64 5.55
N PRO A 222 -12.26 -2.38 5.77
CA PRO A 222 -13.61 -2.06 6.25
C PRO A 222 -14.70 -2.58 5.31
N HIS A 223 -14.41 -2.63 4.00
CA HIS A 223 -15.31 -3.16 2.99
C HIS A 223 -15.61 -4.65 3.17
N GLY A 224 -14.65 -5.45 3.65
CA GLY A 224 -14.86 -6.87 3.94
C GLY A 224 -15.88 -7.08 5.06
N TYR A 225 -15.77 -6.30 6.14
CA TYR A 225 -16.74 -6.35 7.23
C TYR A 225 -18.11 -5.85 6.82
N ARG A 226 -18.19 -4.78 6.01
CA ARG A 226 -19.47 -4.29 5.46
C ARG A 226 -20.13 -5.29 4.51
N LYS A 227 -19.33 -6.01 3.70
CA LYS A 227 -19.82 -7.14 2.90
C LYS A 227 -20.39 -8.24 3.80
N ALA A 228 -19.67 -8.65 4.84
CA ALA A 228 -20.14 -9.64 5.80
C ALA A 228 -21.46 -9.19 6.46
N LEU A 229 -21.53 -7.94 6.91
CA LEU A 229 -22.74 -7.34 7.49
C LEU A 229 -23.94 -7.40 6.55
N ARG A 230 -23.74 -7.03 5.28
CA ARG A 230 -24.78 -7.11 4.25
C ARG A 230 -25.29 -8.53 4.09
N MET A 231 -24.41 -9.53 4.11
CA MET A 231 -24.80 -10.94 4.02
C MET A 231 -25.48 -11.44 5.31
N MET A 232 -25.09 -10.95 6.48
CA MET A 232 -25.77 -11.23 7.74
C MET A 232 -27.21 -10.71 7.73
N TYR A 233 -27.45 -9.47 7.25
CA TYR A 233 -28.81 -8.95 7.07
C TYR A 233 -29.62 -9.76 6.06
N TYR A 234 -28.98 -10.19 4.97
CA TYR A 234 -29.64 -11.05 3.98
C TYR A 234 -30.04 -12.40 4.59
N ALA A 235 -29.15 -13.01 5.37
CA ALA A 235 -29.42 -14.25 6.08
C ALA A 235 -30.56 -14.10 7.08
N ASP A 236 -30.55 -13.03 7.89
CA ASP A 236 -31.61 -12.72 8.85
C ASP A 236 -32.97 -12.52 8.19
N HIS A 237 -33.01 -11.77 7.09
CA HIS A 237 -34.24 -11.51 6.34
C HIS A 237 -34.87 -12.78 5.76
N HIS A 238 -34.03 -13.69 5.25
CA HIS A 238 -34.48 -14.92 4.58
C HIS A 238 -34.52 -16.15 5.50
N GLY A 239 -34.13 -16.01 6.77
CA GLY A 239 -34.12 -17.12 7.73
C GLY A 239 -33.00 -18.14 7.50
N PHE A 240 -31.89 -17.75 6.87
CA PHE A 240 -30.74 -18.65 6.71
C PHE A 240 -29.88 -18.65 7.98
N PRO A 241 -29.63 -19.82 8.61
CA PRO A 241 -28.60 -19.96 9.63
C PRO A 241 -27.22 -19.53 9.10
N ILE A 242 -26.41 -18.94 9.97
CA ILE A 242 -25.12 -18.35 9.59
C ILE A 242 -23.97 -19.19 10.14
N ILE A 243 -23.04 -19.60 9.27
CA ILE A 243 -21.79 -20.26 9.65
C ILE A 243 -20.63 -19.34 9.31
N THR A 244 -19.81 -18.99 10.30
CA THR A 244 -18.63 -18.14 10.09
C THR A 244 -17.32 -18.88 10.33
N PHE A 245 -16.31 -18.58 9.50
CA PHE A 245 -14.98 -19.18 9.60
C PHE A 245 -13.91 -18.12 9.87
N ILE A 246 -13.20 -18.28 10.97
CA ILE A 246 -12.21 -17.33 11.46
C ILE A 246 -10.81 -17.84 11.15
N ASP A 247 -10.11 -17.09 10.29
CA ASP A 247 -8.70 -17.31 9.95
C ASP A 247 -8.02 -16.03 9.47
N THR A 248 -7.71 -15.14 10.41
CA THR A 248 -7.08 -13.86 10.15
C THR A 248 -6.02 -13.54 11.20
N PRO A 249 -4.86 -12.99 10.82
CA PRO A 249 -3.92 -12.43 11.79
C PRO A 249 -4.45 -11.14 12.42
N GLY A 250 -5.44 -10.49 11.79
CA GLY A 250 -6.11 -9.28 12.26
C GLY A 250 -6.75 -8.47 11.13
N ALA A 251 -7.45 -7.41 11.48
CA ALA A 251 -7.95 -6.45 10.51
C ALA A 251 -6.78 -5.73 9.80
N TYR A 252 -6.94 -5.40 8.52
CA TYR A 252 -5.89 -4.71 7.77
C TYR A 252 -5.64 -3.32 8.38
N ALA A 253 -4.40 -3.06 8.77
CA ALA A 253 -4.01 -1.87 9.54
C ALA A 253 -3.21 -0.90 8.67
N ASP A 254 -3.86 -0.28 7.68
CA ASP A 254 -3.29 0.75 6.83
C ASP A 254 -4.03 2.10 6.96
N LEU A 255 -3.41 3.16 6.45
CA LEU A 255 -3.98 4.51 6.51
C LEU A 255 -5.36 4.58 5.84
N LYS A 256 -5.54 3.87 4.72
CA LYS A 256 -6.80 3.91 3.97
C LYS A 256 -7.94 3.23 4.73
N SER A 257 -7.68 2.10 5.38
CA SER A 257 -8.68 1.41 6.21
C SER A 257 -9.11 2.28 7.39
N GLU A 258 -8.19 3.02 8.01
CA GLU A 258 -8.51 3.98 9.07
C GLU A 258 -9.37 5.14 8.55
N GLU A 259 -9.02 5.76 7.42
CA GLU A 259 -9.82 6.81 6.77
C GLU A 259 -11.25 6.34 6.43
N LEU A 260 -11.38 5.07 6.03
CA LEU A 260 -12.65 4.45 5.65
C LEU A 260 -13.41 3.87 6.85
N GLY A 261 -12.89 3.99 8.08
CA GLY A 261 -13.58 3.59 9.30
C GLY A 261 -13.49 2.10 9.64
N GLN A 262 -12.29 1.54 9.74
CA GLN A 262 -12.06 0.14 10.17
C GLN A 262 -12.71 -0.17 11.52
N GLY A 263 -12.51 0.70 12.51
CA GLY A 263 -13.15 0.56 13.82
C GLY A 263 -14.67 0.64 13.78
N GLU A 264 -15.24 1.49 12.92
CA GLU A 264 -16.70 1.60 12.72
C GLU A 264 -17.26 0.32 12.11
N ALA A 265 -16.65 -0.18 11.04
CA ALA A 265 -17.11 -1.38 10.35
C ALA A 265 -17.09 -2.61 11.29
N ILE A 266 -16.03 -2.78 12.08
CA ILE A 266 -15.95 -3.83 13.10
C ILE A 266 -17.05 -3.64 14.15
N ALA A 267 -17.15 -2.45 14.76
CA ALA A 267 -18.13 -2.19 15.82
C ALA A 267 -19.59 -2.38 15.36
N HIS A 268 -19.90 -1.99 14.12
CA HIS A 268 -21.22 -2.15 13.54
C HIS A 268 -21.58 -3.62 13.32
N ASN A 269 -20.62 -4.44 12.87
CA ASN A 269 -20.82 -5.88 12.81
C ASN A 269 -21.11 -6.47 14.19
N LEU A 270 -20.27 -6.17 15.20
CA LEU A 270 -20.46 -6.67 16.56
C LEU A 270 -21.85 -6.33 17.09
N ARG A 271 -22.26 -5.07 16.98
CA ARG A 271 -23.59 -4.61 17.41
C ARG A 271 -24.71 -5.35 16.68
N THR A 272 -24.60 -5.51 15.37
CA THR A 272 -25.66 -6.13 14.56
C THR A 272 -25.79 -7.61 14.86
N MET A 273 -24.67 -8.32 15.03
CA MET A 273 -24.66 -9.76 15.32
C MET A 273 -25.43 -10.11 16.60
N PHE A 274 -25.55 -9.23 17.59
CA PHE A 274 -26.40 -9.48 18.77
C PHE A 274 -27.90 -9.48 18.47
N GLY A 275 -28.34 -8.80 17.40
CA GLY A 275 -29.76 -8.64 17.04
C GLY A 275 -30.29 -9.60 15.97
N LEU A 276 -29.43 -10.45 15.38
CA LEU A 276 -29.83 -11.38 14.32
C LEU A 276 -30.70 -12.52 14.88
N LYS A 277 -31.85 -12.75 14.26
CA LYS A 277 -32.89 -13.72 14.66
C LYS A 277 -32.61 -15.15 14.18
N VAL A 278 -31.56 -15.32 13.38
CA VAL A 278 -31.09 -16.62 12.89
C VAL A 278 -29.92 -17.14 13.74
N PRO A 279 -29.76 -18.46 13.88
CA PRO A 279 -28.66 -19.04 14.65
C PRO A 279 -27.32 -18.81 13.96
N ILE A 280 -26.28 -18.57 14.77
CA ILE A 280 -24.92 -18.29 14.29
C ILE A 280 -23.96 -19.27 14.97
N VAL A 281 -23.16 -19.98 14.17
CA VAL A 281 -22.02 -20.78 14.65
C VAL A 281 -20.74 -20.24 14.02
N SER A 282 -19.75 -19.93 14.85
CA SER A 282 -18.41 -19.52 14.41
C SER A 282 -17.42 -20.63 14.64
N VAL A 283 -16.51 -20.84 13.69
CA VAL A 283 -15.42 -21.81 13.82
C VAL A 283 -14.08 -21.11 13.59
N VAL A 284 -13.19 -21.14 14.56
CA VAL A 284 -11.80 -20.70 14.37
C VAL A 284 -11.03 -21.86 13.72
N ILE A 285 -10.71 -21.70 12.44
CA ILE A 285 -10.00 -22.73 11.66
C ILE A 285 -8.50 -22.49 11.60
N GLY A 286 -8.02 -21.28 11.88
CA GLY A 286 -6.59 -20.97 11.90
C GLY A 286 -6.27 -19.96 12.98
N GLU A 287 -6.03 -18.71 12.58
CA GLU A 287 -5.80 -17.61 13.51
C GLU A 287 -7.07 -16.79 13.78
N GLY A 288 -7.33 -16.51 15.04
CA GLY A 288 -8.32 -15.54 15.48
C GLY A 288 -7.63 -14.25 15.94
N GLY A 289 -7.34 -13.37 15.00
CA GLY A 289 -6.66 -12.11 15.27
C GLY A 289 -7.59 -11.00 15.76
N SER A 290 -7.61 -10.77 17.08
CA SER A 290 -8.14 -9.54 17.71
C SER A 290 -9.58 -9.18 17.25
N GLY A 291 -9.88 -7.88 17.18
CA GLY A 291 -11.17 -7.36 16.74
C GLY A 291 -11.52 -7.73 15.29
N GLY A 292 -10.55 -8.03 14.44
CA GLY A 292 -10.80 -8.44 13.06
C GLY A 292 -11.48 -9.81 12.99
N ALA A 293 -11.00 -10.76 13.78
CA ALA A 293 -11.66 -12.05 13.96
C ALA A 293 -13.03 -11.90 14.65
N LEU A 294 -13.11 -11.07 15.69
CA LEU A 294 -14.34 -10.87 16.46
C LEU A 294 -15.47 -10.25 15.62
N ALA A 295 -15.14 -9.46 14.60
CA ALA A 295 -16.11 -8.81 13.71
C ALA A 295 -17.05 -9.77 12.95
N ILE A 296 -16.71 -11.06 12.90
CA ILE A 296 -17.62 -12.11 12.40
C ILE A 296 -17.76 -13.27 13.39
N GLY A 297 -17.36 -13.07 14.65
CA GLY A 297 -17.26 -14.09 15.69
C GLY A 297 -18.29 -13.97 16.82
N CYS A 298 -19.19 -12.98 16.76
CA CYS A 298 -20.27 -12.80 17.75
C CYS A 298 -21.41 -13.82 17.54
N ALA A 299 -21.14 -15.08 17.83
CA ALA A 299 -22.03 -16.21 17.54
C ALA A 299 -22.69 -16.83 18.78
N ASN A 300 -23.73 -17.62 18.56
CA ASN A 300 -24.34 -18.45 19.61
C ASN A 300 -23.33 -19.48 20.12
N LYS A 301 -22.70 -20.23 19.20
CA LYS A 301 -21.60 -21.15 19.51
C LYS A 301 -20.32 -20.76 18.78
N LEU A 302 -19.18 -20.87 19.46
CA LEU A 302 -17.83 -20.66 18.97
C LEU A 302 -17.04 -21.96 19.16
N LEU A 303 -16.75 -22.62 18.05
CA LEU A 303 -15.93 -23.82 18.00
C LEU A 303 -14.51 -23.45 17.56
N MET A 304 -13.54 -24.28 17.91
CA MET A 304 -12.15 -24.09 17.47
C MET A 304 -11.57 -25.41 17.00
N LEU A 305 -10.85 -25.40 15.88
CA LEU A 305 -9.98 -26.53 15.55
C LEU A 305 -8.89 -26.66 16.64
N GLU A 306 -8.44 -27.88 16.89
CA GLU A 306 -7.55 -28.21 18.02
C GLU A 306 -6.28 -27.34 18.08
N ASN A 307 -5.66 -27.06 16.93
CA ASN A 307 -4.45 -26.25 16.83
C ASN A 307 -4.73 -24.79 16.47
N ALA A 308 -6.00 -24.39 16.33
CA ALA A 308 -6.36 -22.99 16.12
C ALA A 308 -6.07 -22.15 17.37
N VAL A 309 -5.84 -20.86 17.15
CA VAL A 309 -5.51 -19.90 18.21
C VAL A 309 -6.42 -18.68 18.14
N PHE A 310 -6.82 -18.13 19.27
CA PHE A 310 -7.66 -16.94 19.32
C PHE A 310 -7.13 -15.97 20.38
N TYR A 311 -6.87 -14.72 20.02
CA TYR A 311 -6.14 -13.79 20.87
C TYR A 311 -6.53 -12.33 20.67
N VAL A 312 -6.36 -11.53 21.73
CA VAL A 312 -6.57 -10.07 21.68
C VAL A 312 -5.48 -9.33 20.92
N ALA A 313 -4.24 -9.82 20.98
CA ALA A 313 -3.07 -9.32 20.27
C ALA A 313 -2.15 -10.49 19.95
N SER A 314 -1.42 -10.41 18.83
CA SER A 314 -0.51 -11.49 18.45
C SER A 314 0.55 -11.70 19.53
N PRO A 315 1.06 -12.94 19.72
CA PRO A 315 2.13 -13.20 20.68
C PRO A 315 3.35 -12.30 20.47
N GLU A 316 3.67 -11.97 19.22
CA GLU A 316 4.77 -11.07 18.86
C GLU A 316 4.51 -9.62 19.32
N ALA A 317 3.30 -9.11 19.07
CA ALA A 317 2.92 -7.76 19.47
C ALA A 317 2.87 -7.63 21.00
N CYS A 318 2.28 -8.61 21.67
CA CYS A 318 2.25 -8.66 23.13
C CYS A 318 3.68 -8.73 23.72
N ALA A 319 4.56 -9.53 23.11
CA ALA A 319 5.96 -9.65 23.51
C ALA A 319 6.73 -8.32 23.34
N ALA A 320 6.52 -7.64 22.22
CA ALA A 320 7.13 -6.34 21.95
C ALA A 320 6.66 -5.25 22.95
N ILE A 321 5.42 -5.30 23.42
CA ILE A 321 4.89 -4.31 24.37
C ILE A 321 5.33 -4.62 25.81
N LEU A 322 5.07 -5.83 26.29
CA LEU A 322 5.27 -6.18 27.70
C LEU A 322 6.72 -6.52 28.05
N TRP A 323 7.44 -7.14 27.11
CA TRP A 323 8.83 -7.57 27.30
C TRP A 323 9.83 -6.77 26.46
N LYS A 324 9.38 -5.78 25.69
CA LYS A 324 10.24 -4.96 24.79
C LYS A 324 11.08 -5.80 23.83
N SER A 325 10.62 -7.01 23.52
CA SER A 325 11.35 -7.98 22.69
C SER A 325 10.39 -8.98 22.06
N ALA A 326 10.34 -9.01 20.73
CA ALA A 326 9.54 -9.99 19.99
C ALA A 326 9.99 -11.44 20.23
N LYS A 327 11.26 -11.65 20.65
CA LYS A 327 11.79 -12.99 20.99
C LYS A 327 11.08 -13.63 22.18
N ALA A 328 10.37 -12.85 23.00
CA ALA A 328 9.56 -13.35 24.10
C ALA A 328 8.16 -13.85 23.65
N SER A 329 7.90 -14.00 22.35
CA SER A 329 6.61 -14.50 21.84
C SER A 329 6.19 -15.87 22.39
N PRO A 330 7.09 -16.87 22.65
CA PRO A 330 6.67 -18.12 23.27
C PRO A 330 6.08 -17.93 24.67
N LYS A 331 6.75 -17.08 25.47
CA LYS A 331 6.31 -16.72 26.82
C LYS A 331 5.01 -15.93 26.79
N ALA A 332 4.84 -15.04 25.82
CA ALA A 332 3.59 -14.29 25.64
C ALA A 332 2.42 -15.23 25.27
N ALA A 333 2.63 -16.18 24.36
CA ALA A 333 1.61 -17.14 23.94
C ALA A 333 1.10 -17.98 25.13
N GLU A 334 2.00 -18.45 26.00
CA GLU A 334 1.63 -19.17 27.22
C GLU A 334 0.81 -18.31 28.20
N LYS A 335 1.25 -17.06 28.44
CA LYS A 335 0.57 -16.16 29.39
C LYS A 335 -0.78 -15.67 28.90
N LEU A 336 -0.95 -15.52 27.59
CA LEU A 336 -2.21 -15.10 26.97
C LEU A 336 -3.25 -16.22 26.89
N LYS A 337 -2.86 -17.49 27.08
CA LYS A 337 -3.78 -18.65 27.07
C LYS A 337 -4.63 -18.76 25.80
N ILE A 338 -3.97 -18.65 24.65
CA ILE A 338 -4.61 -18.46 23.33
C ILE A 338 -5.09 -19.74 22.65
N THR A 339 -4.85 -20.92 23.23
CA THR A 339 -5.12 -22.23 22.61
C THR A 339 -6.58 -22.64 22.80
N ALA A 340 -7.12 -23.45 21.89
CA ALA A 340 -8.49 -23.97 21.95
C ALA A 340 -8.83 -24.60 23.33
N THR A 341 -7.91 -25.41 23.87
CA THR A 341 -8.07 -26.04 25.19
C THR A 341 -8.21 -25.04 26.33
N GLU A 342 -7.36 -24.00 26.37
CA GLU A 342 -7.44 -22.99 27.43
C GLU A 342 -8.70 -22.12 27.28
N LEU A 343 -9.08 -21.79 26.05
CA LEU A 343 -10.26 -20.96 25.79
C LEU A 343 -11.58 -21.69 26.09
N CYS A 344 -11.63 -23.02 25.91
CA CYS A 344 -12.75 -23.83 26.38
C CYS A 344 -12.81 -23.89 27.91
N LYS A 345 -11.66 -24.05 28.59
CA LYS A 345 -11.61 -23.98 30.07
C LYS A 345 -12.09 -22.62 30.60
N LEU A 346 -11.79 -21.55 29.87
CA LEU A 346 -12.24 -20.18 30.18
C LEU A 346 -13.69 -19.90 29.74
N LYS A 347 -14.39 -20.89 29.14
CA LYS A 347 -15.76 -20.77 28.61
C LYS A 347 -15.92 -19.66 27.55
N ILE A 348 -14.84 -19.35 26.82
CA ILE A 348 -14.87 -18.43 25.68
C ILE A 348 -15.30 -19.18 24.41
N ALA A 349 -14.73 -20.38 24.21
CA ALA A 349 -15.13 -21.32 23.17
C ALA A 349 -15.98 -22.45 23.78
N ASP A 350 -16.91 -23.01 23.00
CA ASP A 350 -17.87 -24.02 23.45
C ASP A 350 -17.43 -25.45 23.11
N GLY A 351 -16.46 -25.61 22.21
CA GLY A 351 -16.01 -26.93 21.78
C GLY A 351 -14.73 -26.90 20.96
N ILE A 352 -14.04 -28.05 20.97
CA ILE A 352 -12.82 -28.30 20.21
C ILE A 352 -13.12 -29.35 19.15
N ILE A 353 -12.78 -29.04 17.91
CA ILE A 353 -12.88 -29.96 16.78
C ILE A 353 -11.50 -30.60 16.60
N PRO A 354 -11.37 -31.93 16.66
CA PRO A 354 -10.07 -32.60 16.57
C PRO A 354 -9.43 -32.41 15.20
N GLU A 355 -8.10 -32.37 15.17
CA GLU A 355 -7.30 -32.38 13.94
C GLU A 355 -6.64 -33.77 13.77
N PRO A 356 -6.31 -34.18 12.53
CA PRO A 356 -5.54 -35.40 12.32
C PRO A 356 -4.14 -35.23 12.91
N LEU A 357 -3.43 -36.34 13.14
CA LEU A 357 -2.04 -36.29 13.58
C LEU A 357 -1.21 -35.52 12.55
N GLY A 358 -0.42 -34.53 12.98
CA GLY A 358 0.22 -33.56 12.09
C GLY A 358 -0.49 -32.20 12.00
N GLY A 359 -1.79 -32.15 12.33
CA GLY A 359 -2.64 -30.97 12.19
C GLY A 359 -3.46 -30.97 10.89
N ALA A 360 -4.38 -30.03 10.75
CA ALA A 360 -5.42 -29.97 9.72
C ALA A 360 -4.94 -30.11 8.27
N HIS A 361 -3.68 -29.76 7.98
CA HIS A 361 -3.08 -29.84 6.66
C HIS A 361 -2.64 -31.27 6.28
N ALA A 362 -2.51 -32.18 7.25
CA ALA A 362 -2.16 -33.58 7.01
C ALA A 362 -3.32 -34.34 6.32
N ASP A 363 -4.57 -34.08 6.74
CA ASP A 363 -5.78 -34.54 6.07
C ASP A 363 -6.87 -33.45 6.03
N PRO A 364 -6.84 -32.56 5.01
CA PRO A 364 -7.82 -31.50 4.84
C PRO A 364 -9.26 -32.01 4.64
N ALA A 365 -9.42 -33.16 3.98
CA ALA A 365 -10.74 -33.73 3.69
C ALA A 365 -11.38 -34.24 4.98
N TRP A 366 -10.64 -35.04 5.75
CA TRP A 366 -11.10 -35.52 7.05
C TRP A 366 -11.40 -34.36 8.01
N THR A 367 -10.51 -33.36 8.07
CA THR A 367 -10.73 -32.17 8.93
C THR A 367 -12.02 -31.45 8.56
N SER A 368 -12.30 -31.31 7.26
CA SER A 368 -13.54 -30.68 6.78
C SER A 368 -14.78 -31.48 7.20
N GLN A 369 -14.72 -32.81 7.16
CA GLN A 369 -15.82 -33.65 7.62
C GLN A 369 -16.04 -33.56 9.14
N GLN A 370 -14.98 -33.51 9.96
CA GLN A 370 -15.12 -33.27 11.39
C GLN A 370 -15.75 -31.90 11.69
N LEU A 371 -15.36 -30.88 10.92
CA LEU A 371 -15.97 -29.56 11.01
C LEU A 371 -17.46 -29.60 10.65
N LYS A 372 -17.83 -30.30 9.57
CA LYS A 372 -19.24 -30.50 9.18
C LYS A 372 -20.04 -31.12 10.32
N ILE A 373 -19.54 -32.21 10.93
CA ILE A 373 -20.22 -32.90 12.03
C ILE A 373 -20.47 -31.94 13.20
N ALA A 374 -19.42 -31.28 13.70
CA ALA A 374 -19.52 -30.39 14.85
C ALA A 374 -20.42 -29.17 14.60
N VAL A 375 -20.37 -28.60 13.39
CA VAL A 375 -21.23 -27.47 13.00
C VAL A 375 -22.70 -27.91 12.87
N VAL A 376 -22.97 -29.07 12.27
CA VAL A 376 -24.34 -29.59 12.14
C VAL A 376 -24.94 -29.92 13.50
N GLU A 377 -24.18 -30.53 14.40
CA GLU A 377 -24.60 -30.80 15.79
C GLU A 377 -24.95 -29.48 16.50
N ALA A 378 -24.03 -28.52 16.49
CA ALA A 378 -24.25 -27.20 17.08
C ALA A 378 -25.47 -26.47 16.46
N MET A 379 -25.68 -26.60 15.15
CA MET A 379 -26.83 -26.00 14.47
C MET A 379 -28.14 -26.69 14.82
N ASN A 380 -28.16 -28.02 14.97
CA ASN A 380 -29.36 -28.76 15.33
C ASN A 380 -29.83 -28.35 16.73
N GLU A 381 -28.92 -28.20 17.70
CA GLU A 381 -29.26 -27.68 19.04
C GLU A 381 -29.84 -26.26 19.00
N LEU A 382 -29.29 -25.38 18.16
CA LEU A 382 -29.70 -23.97 18.11
C LEU A 382 -31.02 -23.75 17.35
N VAL A 383 -31.37 -24.63 16.41
CA VAL A 383 -32.61 -24.53 15.62
C VAL A 383 -33.84 -24.97 16.43
N GLU A 384 -33.65 -25.69 17.54
CA GLU A 384 -34.73 -26.04 18.47
C GLU A 384 -35.19 -24.84 19.33
N MET A 385 -34.36 -23.80 19.45
CA MET A 385 -34.67 -22.59 20.21
C MET A 385 -35.56 -21.63 19.40
N ASP A 386 -36.49 -20.96 20.07
CA ASP A 386 -37.23 -19.87 19.46
C ASP A 386 -36.38 -18.58 19.33
N THR A 387 -36.87 -17.57 18.61
CA THR A 387 -36.11 -16.34 18.40
C THR A 387 -35.74 -15.60 19.70
N PRO A 388 -36.67 -15.37 20.66
CA PRO A 388 -36.33 -14.82 21.97
C PRO A 388 -35.24 -15.62 22.71
N GLU A 389 -35.35 -16.95 22.76
CA GLU A 389 -34.39 -17.83 23.41
C GLU A 389 -33.02 -17.76 22.73
N LEU A 390 -32.98 -17.76 21.41
CA LEU A 390 -31.75 -17.68 20.63
C LEU A 390 -31.00 -16.36 20.86
N LEU A 391 -31.72 -15.23 20.89
CA LEU A 391 -31.15 -13.92 21.18
C LEU A 391 -30.65 -13.84 22.62
N ASN A 392 -31.43 -14.36 23.58
CA ASN A 392 -31.04 -14.40 24.98
C ASN A 392 -29.82 -15.31 25.21
N HIS A 393 -29.76 -16.47 24.56
CA HIS A 393 -28.62 -17.38 24.57
C HIS A 393 -27.34 -16.67 24.12
N ARG A 394 -27.39 -15.97 22.98
CA ARG A 394 -26.25 -15.19 22.47
C ARG A 394 -25.86 -14.07 23.43
N MET A 395 -26.82 -13.29 23.92
CA MET A 395 -26.56 -12.20 24.86
C MET A 395 -25.90 -12.71 26.15
N LEU A 396 -26.46 -13.75 26.79
CA LEU A 396 -25.96 -14.29 28.05
C LEU A 396 -24.56 -14.88 27.90
N LYS A 397 -24.27 -15.57 26.80
CA LYS A 397 -22.93 -16.06 26.50
C LYS A 397 -21.89 -14.95 26.65
N PHE A 398 -22.08 -13.83 25.97
CA PHE A 398 -21.12 -12.71 26.02
C PHE A 398 -21.19 -11.94 27.34
N ARG A 399 -22.38 -11.82 27.97
CA ARG A 399 -22.54 -11.09 29.23
C ARG A 399 -21.81 -11.76 30.41
N ASN A 400 -21.67 -13.07 30.34
CA ASN A 400 -20.97 -13.90 31.33
C ASN A 400 -19.45 -13.98 31.11
N LEU A 401 -18.92 -13.39 30.02
CA LEU A 401 -17.48 -13.33 29.80
C LEU A 401 -16.83 -12.26 30.69
N GLY A 402 -15.76 -12.65 31.37
CA GLY A 402 -14.95 -11.78 32.23
C GLY A 402 -15.03 -12.18 33.70
N GLY A 403 -13.93 -11.97 34.41
CA GLY A 403 -13.84 -12.16 35.86
C GLY A 403 -13.44 -10.86 36.54
N PHE A 404 -14.17 -10.46 37.57
CA PHE A 404 -13.87 -9.31 38.41
C PHE A 404 -14.23 -9.65 39.86
N GLN A 405 -13.63 -8.94 40.82
CA GLN A 405 -13.92 -9.09 42.24
C GLN A 405 -14.68 -7.87 42.73
N GLU A 406 -15.88 -8.09 43.26
CA GLU A 406 -16.72 -7.04 43.86
C GLU A 406 -16.20 -6.67 45.26
N GLY A 407 -16.39 -5.42 45.68
CA GLY A 407 -16.24 -5.01 47.08
C GLY A 407 -14.81 -4.80 47.60
N ILE A 408 -13.77 -4.85 46.76
CA ILE A 408 -12.47 -4.26 47.12
C ILE A 408 -12.52 -2.78 46.74
N PRO A 409 -12.43 -1.83 47.70
CA PRO A 409 -12.20 -0.44 47.38
C PRO A 409 -10.80 -0.34 46.75
N ALA A 410 -10.75 -0.45 45.43
CA ALA A 410 -9.60 0.03 44.69
C ALA A 410 -9.71 1.56 44.75
N GLU A 411 -9.07 2.19 45.74
CA GLU A 411 -8.69 3.58 45.55
C GLU A 411 -7.96 3.61 44.21
N PRO A 412 -8.39 4.45 43.25
CA PRO A 412 -7.70 4.54 41.98
C PRO A 412 -6.30 5.09 42.27
N GLU A 413 -5.34 4.20 42.52
CA GLU A 413 -3.94 4.52 42.41
C GLU A 413 -3.75 4.91 40.94
N LYS A 414 -3.87 6.21 40.66
CA LYS A 414 -3.36 6.82 39.44
C LYS A 414 -1.84 6.68 39.46
N LYS A 415 -1.34 5.46 39.30
CA LYS A 415 -0.01 5.21 38.77
C LYS A 415 -0.08 5.61 37.31
N VAL A 416 0.09 6.90 37.06
CA VAL A 416 0.40 7.43 35.73
C VAL A 416 1.81 6.94 35.38
N ASN A 417 1.90 5.65 35.06
CA ASN A 417 3.07 5.03 34.44
C ASN A 417 2.94 5.02 32.91
N MET A 418 2.06 5.87 32.37
CA MET A 418 2.45 6.50 31.12
C MET A 418 3.72 7.28 31.44
N LYS A 419 4.84 6.97 30.78
CA LYS A 419 5.81 8.04 30.50
C LYS A 419 4.92 9.17 30.00
N LYS A 420 4.81 10.28 30.76
CA LYS A 420 4.26 11.51 30.19
C LYS A 420 4.99 11.59 28.87
N LYS A 421 4.26 11.45 27.74
CA LYS A 421 4.82 11.77 26.42
C LYS A 421 5.48 13.09 26.68
N ALA A 422 6.81 13.16 26.66
CA ALA A 422 7.55 14.21 27.34
C ALA A 422 6.89 15.53 26.95
N VAL A 423 5.98 16.00 27.80
CA VAL A 423 5.65 17.40 27.87
C VAL A 423 7.00 17.86 28.32
N PRO A 424 7.70 18.68 27.51
CA PRO A 424 8.95 19.25 27.97
C PRO A 424 8.63 19.72 29.38
N ILE A 425 9.24 19.07 30.37
CA ILE A 425 9.24 19.61 31.70
C ILE A 425 10.02 20.88 31.43
N ILE A 426 9.29 21.99 31.32
CA ILE A 426 9.84 23.30 31.55
C ILE A 426 10.33 23.15 32.97
N GLN A 427 11.62 22.80 33.10
CA GLN A 427 12.36 23.06 34.30
C GLN A 427 12.15 24.56 34.51
N LYS A 428 11.39 24.88 35.56
CA LYS A 428 11.45 26.22 36.14
C LYS A 428 12.90 26.37 36.58
N GLY A 429 13.68 27.05 35.75
CA GLY A 429 15.12 27.17 35.87
C GLY A 429 15.86 26.33 34.84
N GLU A 430 15.80 26.73 33.57
CA GLU A 430 16.98 26.89 32.70
C GLU A 430 16.56 27.54 31.39
N THR A 431 17.06 28.75 31.20
CA THR A 431 16.97 29.57 29.99
C THR A 431 17.72 28.91 28.85
N GLY A 432 17.00 28.45 27.84
CA GLY A 432 17.55 28.06 26.53
C GLY A 432 16.63 28.54 25.43
N ARG A 433 16.30 29.84 25.44
CA ARG A 433 15.63 30.49 24.31
C ARG A 433 16.70 30.62 23.22
N THR A 434 16.65 29.77 22.19
CA THR A 434 17.46 30.02 20.99
C THR A 434 17.05 31.36 20.44
N SER A 435 18.02 32.25 20.24
CA SER A 435 17.71 33.58 19.71
C SER A 435 17.23 33.45 18.26
N ASP A 436 16.37 34.36 17.82
CA ASP A 436 15.90 34.39 16.42
C ASP A 436 17.09 34.46 15.43
N LEU A 437 18.23 35.00 15.88
CA LEU A 437 19.50 35.04 15.15
C LEU A 437 20.17 33.65 15.05
N GLU A 438 20.25 32.89 16.15
CA GLU A 438 20.80 31.53 16.13
C GLU A 438 19.98 30.58 15.24
N LEU A 439 18.65 30.74 15.21
CA LEU A 439 17.78 29.97 14.32
C LEU A 439 17.96 30.35 12.86
N ALA A 440 18.13 31.64 12.56
CA ALA A 440 18.41 32.11 11.20
C ALA A 440 19.76 31.56 10.71
N ASP A 441 20.80 31.62 11.55
CA ASP A 441 22.14 31.10 11.23
C ASP A 441 22.13 29.58 10.99
N GLU A 442 21.39 28.82 11.80
CA GLU A 442 21.22 27.37 11.61
C GLU A 442 20.48 27.03 10.30
N VAL A 443 19.46 27.81 9.92
CA VAL A 443 18.71 27.65 8.67
C VAL A 443 19.55 28.02 7.46
N GLU A 444 20.34 29.09 7.51
CA GLU A 444 21.27 29.47 6.44
C GLU A 444 22.40 28.45 6.26
N LYS A 445 22.94 27.90 7.35
CA LYS A 445 23.95 26.85 7.29
C LYS A 445 23.42 25.60 6.59
N LEU A 446 22.20 25.17 6.91
CA LEU A 446 21.54 24.05 6.23
C LEU A 446 21.29 24.35 4.74
N LYS A 447 20.92 25.59 4.41
CA LYS A 447 20.76 26.04 3.01
C LYS A 447 22.06 25.94 2.21
N HIS A 448 23.18 26.32 2.83
CA HIS A 448 24.50 26.22 2.21
C HIS A 448 24.97 24.76 2.06
N GLU A 449 24.67 23.89 3.02
CA GLU A 449 24.92 22.44 2.92
C GLU A 449 24.08 21.78 1.82
N MET A 450 22.83 22.23 1.63
CA MET A 450 21.95 21.77 0.54
C MET A 450 22.45 22.19 -0.86
N GLN A 451 23.15 23.32 -0.99
CA GLN A 451 23.70 23.79 -2.26
C GLN A 451 25.01 23.10 -2.67
N ASN A 452 25.78 22.60 -1.69
CA ASN A 452 27.12 22.04 -1.92
C ASN A 452 27.17 20.50 -2.06
N THR A 453 26.04 19.80 -1.97
CA THR A 453 26.00 18.33 -2.05
C THR A 453 26.11 17.82 -3.50
N ASN A 454 27.35 17.63 -3.95
CA ASN A 454 27.64 16.78 -5.11
C ASN A 454 27.62 15.30 -4.70
N VAL A 455 26.70 14.55 -5.31
CA VAL A 455 26.62 13.08 -5.50
C VAL A 455 27.73 12.25 -4.82
N SER A 456 27.55 11.77 -3.58
CA SER A 456 28.09 10.47 -3.09
C SER A 456 27.77 10.16 -1.60
N SER A 457 27.45 11.14 -0.74
CA SER A 457 27.15 10.88 0.68
C SER A 457 25.63 10.91 1.00
N LYS A 458 25.22 10.17 2.04
CA LYS A 458 23.83 10.09 2.55
C LYS A 458 23.19 11.48 2.64
N PRO A 459 21.93 11.68 2.18
CA PRO A 459 21.34 13.00 2.07
C PRO A 459 21.01 13.62 3.45
N PRO A 460 21.05 14.96 3.59
CA PRO A 460 20.78 15.72 4.84
C PRO A 460 19.31 15.68 5.33
N GLN A 461 18.53 14.68 4.92
CA GLN A 461 17.09 14.58 5.20
C GLN A 461 16.74 14.48 6.69
N LEU A 462 17.62 13.88 7.50
CA LEU A 462 17.38 13.74 8.94
C LEU A 462 17.44 15.12 9.62
N ASP A 463 18.40 15.96 9.24
CA ASP A 463 18.63 17.28 9.85
C ASP A 463 17.56 18.31 9.44
N VAL A 464 17.09 18.27 8.18
CA VAL A 464 16.00 19.15 7.71
C VAL A 464 14.67 18.84 8.41
N ASN A 465 14.35 17.56 8.65
CA ASN A 465 13.12 17.19 9.34
C ASN A 465 13.16 17.57 10.83
N GLU A 466 14.33 17.48 11.47
CA GLU A 466 14.52 17.90 12.85
C GLU A 466 14.36 19.43 13.00
N MET A 467 14.92 20.21 12.08
CA MET A 467 14.77 21.67 12.07
C MET A 467 13.31 22.12 11.86
N ILE A 468 12.58 21.45 10.96
CA ILE A 468 11.13 21.70 10.77
C ILE A 468 10.35 21.43 12.06
N LEU A 469 10.73 20.41 12.84
CA LEU A 469 10.11 20.12 14.13
C LEU A 469 10.49 21.13 15.21
N LYS A 470 11.70 21.71 15.17
CA LYS A 470 12.14 22.80 16.05
C LYS A 470 11.34 24.08 15.76
N LEU A 471 11.30 24.51 14.49
CA LEU A 471 10.55 25.70 14.05
C LEU A 471 9.05 25.59 14.33
N LYS A 472 8.42 24.42 14.13
CA LYS A 472 7.00 24.22 14.49
C LYS A 472 6.72 24.45 15.98
N ARG A 473 7.60 23.96 16.86
CA ARG A 473 7.46 24.18 18.30
C ARG A 473 7.57 25.65 18.68
N GLU A 474 8.46 26.38 18.01
CA GLU A 474 8.60 27.81 18.22
C GLU A 474 7.41 28.62 17.70
N VAL A 475 6.91 28.29 16.50
CA VAL A 475 5.71 28.90 15.92
C VAL A 475 4.49 28.67 16.83
N ASP A 476 4.30 27.46 17.36
CA ASP A 476 3.21 27.15 18.30
C ASP A 476 3.33 27.96 19.61
N HIS A 477 4.56 28.21 20.07
CA HIS A 477 4.82 29.05 21.23
C HIS A 477 4.47 30.52 20.96
N GLU A 478 4.90 31.06 19.81
CA GLU A 478 4.58 32.43 19.41
C GLU A 478 3.08 32.63 19.20
N TYR A 479 2.37 31.65 18.62
CA TYR A 479 0.91 31.69 18.57
C TYR A 479 0.27 31.72 19.96
N SER A 480 0.82 30.98 20.92
CA SER A 480 0.32 30.98 22.31
C SER A 480 0.50 32.35 22.97
N VAL A 481 1.65 32.99 22.75
CA VAL A 481 1.93 34.36 23.24
C VAL A 481 0.99 35.37 22.58
N ALA A 482 0.70 35.23 21.29
CA ALA A 482 -0.24 36.10 20.58
C ALA A 482 -1.68 35.93 21.11
N VAL A 483 -2.11 34.69 21.40
CA VAL A 483 -3.42 34.41 22.02
C VAL A 483 -3.55 35.06 23.41
N GLU A 484 -2.47 35.04 24.19
CA GLU A 484 -2.43 35.67 25.51
C GLU A 484 -2.45 37.20 25.42
N ALA A 485 -1.65 37.79 24.52
CA ALA A 485 -1.61 39.23 24.31
C ALA A 485 -2.95 39.80 23.80
N LEU A 486 -3.69 39.03 23.01
CA LEU A 486 -5.01 39.41 22.49
C LEU A 486 -6.16 39.15 23.49
N GLY A 487 -5.87 38.60 24.68
CA GLY A 487 -6.89 38.31 25.69
C GLY A 487 -7.91 37.23 25.27
N LEU A 488 -7.57 36.39 24.29
CA LEU A 488 -8.48 35.40 23.72
C LEU A 488 -8.40 34.04 24.44
N ARG A 489 -7.40 33.84 25.31
CA ARG A 489 -7.14 32.58 26.03
C ARG A 489 -8.38 32.00 26.71
N GLY A 490 -9.09 32.79 27.51
CA GLY A 490 -10.29 32.34 28.22
C GLY A 490 -11.43 31.92 27.29
N ARG A 491 -11.53 32.53 26.10
CA ARG A 491 -12.55 32.17 25.10
C ARG A 491 -12.19 30.89 24.37
N PHE A 492 -10.91 30.68 24.04
CA PHE A 492 -10.42 29.40 23.51
C PHE A 492 -10.61 28.25 24.51
N GLU A 493 -10.37 28.49 25.80
CA GLU A 493 -10.60 27.51 26.87
C GLU A 493 -12.10 27.18 27.03
N THR A 494 -12.95 28.20 27.00
CA THR A 494 -14.43 28.02 27.04
C THR A 494 -14.93 27.23 25.84
N LEU A 495 -14.47 27.57 24.63
CA LEU A 495 -14.82 26.86 23.40
C LEU A 495 -14.33 25.41 23.42
N ARG A 496 -13.15 25.16 23.99
CA ARG A 496 -12.59 23.80 24.14
C ARG A 496 -13.46 22.95 25.07
N GLU A 497 -13.95 23.52 26.16
CA GLU A 497 -14.88 22.84 27.08
C GLU A 497 -16.27 22.65 26.46
N GLU A 498 -16.77 23.59 25.66
CA GLU A 498 -18.01 23.42 24.89
C GLU A 498 -17.89 22.28 23.86
N ILE A 499 -16.78 22.20 23.11
CA ILE A 499 -16.51 21.10 22.17
C ILE A 499 -16.40 19.76 22.92
N ARG A 500 -15.80 19.75 24.11
CA ARG A 500 -15.69 18.55 24.95
C ARG A 500 -17.05 18.07 25.45
N LYS A 501 -17.93 19.00 25.83
CA LYS A 501 -19.32 18.71 26.23
C LYS A 501 -20.17 18.24 25.04
N ALA A 502 -20.00 18.84 23.87
CA ALA A 502 -20.69 18.41 22.63
C ALA A 502 -20.26 17.01 22.16
N ARG A 503 -19.02 16.59 22.44
CA ARG A 503 -18.54 15.23 22.14
C ARG A 503 -19.04 14.16 23.11
N SER A 504 -19.51 14.54 24.30
CA SER A 504 -20.00 13.60 25.33
C SER A 504 -21.52 13.42 25.32
N SER A 505 -22.24 14.27 24.59
CA SER A 505 -23.68 14.12 24.33
C SER A 505 -23.86 13.45 22.95
N SER A 506 -24.45 12.25 22.95
CA SER A 506 -24.64 11.44 21.75
C SER A 506 -25.56 12.10 20.71
N ASN A 507 -25.20 12.00 19.43
CA ASN A 507 -26.10 12.12 18.27
C ASN A 507 -26.67 13.49 17.87
N GLN A 508 -25.90 14.59 17.97
CA GLN A 508 -26.20 15.78 17.16
C GLN A 508 -25.04 16.12 16.23
N LEU A 509 -25.36 16.25 14.93
CA LEU A 509 -24.56 16.98 13.95
C LEU A 509 -23.99 18.23 14.64
N ILE A 510 -22.68 18.45 14.51
CA ILE A 510 -21.98 19.63 15.07
C ILE A 510 -22.90 20.84 14.93
N ASP A 511 -23.43 21.29 16.05
CA ASP A 511 -24.44 22.34 16.12
C ASP A 511 -23.93 23.52 15.27
N VAL A 512 -24.77 24.02 14.36
CA VAL A 512 -24.39 25.11 13.43
C VAL A 512 -23.87 26.31 14.24
N SER A 513 -24.41 26.49 15.44
CA SER A 513 -23.94 27.40 16.48
C SER A 513 -22.45 27.28 16.84
N LEU A 514 -21.93 26.07 17.03
CA LEU A 514 -20.53 25.83 17.42
C LEU A 514 -19.57 26.12 16.27
N LYS A 515 -19.97 25.81 15.03
CA LYS A 515 -19.18 26.16 13.84
C LYS A 515 -19.10 27.68 13.67
N ASP A 516 -20.19 28.38 13.89
CA ASP A 516 -20.22 29.85 13.82
C ASP A 516 -19.36 30.49 14.91
N LYS A 517 -19.37 29.94 16.15
CA LYS A 517 -18.47 30.37 17.23
C LYS A 517 -16.99 30.14 16.88
N ILE A 518 -16.65 28.98 16.30
CA ILE A 518 -15.28 28.68 15.87
C ILE A 518 -14.83 29.66 14.78
N GLU A 519 -15.66 29.89 13.75
CA GLU A 519 -15.26 30.76 12.64
C GLU A 519 -15.18 32.23 13.07
N LYS A 520 -16.07 32.69 13.96
CA LYS A 520 -16.01 34.04 14.54
C LYS A 520 -14.75 34.26 15.35
N LEU A 521 -14.38 33.29 16.20
CA LEU A 521 -13.20 33.39 17.06
C LEU A 521 -11.89 33.29 16.25
N LYS A 522 -11.90 32.51 15.17
CA LYS A 522 -10.82 32.45 14.17
C LYS A 522 -10.68 33.76 13.40
N GLN A 523 -11.79 34.39 12.98
CA GLN A 523 -11.76 35.70 12.33
C GLN A 523 -11.21 36.78 13.27
N GLU A 524 -11.67 36.80 14.53
CA GLU A 524 -11.19 37.74 15.55
C GLU A 524 -9.70 37.54 15.84
N PHE A 525 -9.25 36.28 15.95
CA PHE A 525 -7.85 35.97 16.13
C PHE A 525 -6.99 36.43 14.95
N ASN A 526 -7.42 36.14 13.72
CA ASN A 526 -6.69 36.52 12.51
C ASN A 526 -6.65 38.05 12.30
N GLN A 527 -7.71 38.76 12.65
CA GLN A 527 -7.76 40.23 12.61
C GLN A 527 -6.88 40.87 13.69
N GLY A 528 -6.79 40.24 14.87
CA GLY A 528 -5.95 40.70 15.97
C GLY A 528 -4.48 40.29 15.84
N LEU A 529 -4.16 39.29 15.01
CA LEU A 529 -2.81 38.71 14.94
C LEU A 529 -1.73 39.75 14.62
N SER A 530 -2.02 40.69 13.71
CA SER A 530 -1.10 41.77 13.33
C SER A 530 -0.88 42.82 14.42
N GLN A 531 -1.73 42.83 15.45
CA GLN A 531 -1.65 43.74 16.60
C GLN A 531 -0.88 43.11 17.77
N ALA A 532 -0.57 41.81 17.70
CA ALA A 532 0.19 41.14 18.73
C ALA A 532 1.66 41.61 18.72
N PRO A 533 2.27 41.85 19.89
CA PRO A 533 3.62 42.40 20.00
C PRO A 533 4.70 41.47 19.41
N ASN A 534 4.40 40.18 19.29
CA ASN A 534 5.29 39.16 18.77
C ASN A 534 5.02 38.78 17.29
N TYR A 535 4.14 39.52 16.59
CA TYR A 535 3.75 39.24 15.22
C TYR A 535 4.93 39.18 14.23
N ALA A 536 5.91 40.07 14.38
CA ALA A 536 7.09 40.12 13.50
C ALA A 536 7.95 38.85 13.62
N SER A 537 8.19 38.38 14.85
CA SER A 537 8.95 37.14 15.11
C SER A 537 8.18 35.91 14.65
N LEU A 538 6.86 35.87 14.90
CA LEU A 538 5.98 34.82 14.40
C LEU A 538 6.01 34.72 12.87
N ASN A 539 5.93 35.86 12.17
CA ASN A 539 5.93 35.88 10.71
C ASN A 539 7.28 35.41 10.14
N ALA A 540 8.40 35.87 10.72
CA ALA A 540 9.73 35.41 10.32
C ALA A 540 9.91 33.89 10.48
N LYS A 541 9.43 33.31 11.59
CA LYS A 541 9.49 31.85 11.82
C LYS A 541 8.57 31.05 10.90
N LEU A 542 7.43 31.61 10.52
CA LEU A 542 6.53 31.03 9.53
C LEU A 542 7.14 31.02 8.12
N ASP A 543 7.83 32.10 7.75
CA ASP A 543 8.52 32.21 6.47
C ASP A 543 9.68 31.19 6.39
N MET A 544 10.51 31.09 7.43
CA MET A 544 11.56 30.06 7.52
C MET A 544 11.00 28.63 7.45
N LEU A 545 9.88 28.37 8.13
CA LEU A 545 9.22 27.06 8.11
C LEU A 545 8.68 26.73 6.71
N LYS A 546 8.14 27.72 6.01
CA LYS A 546 7.62 27.57 4.64
C LYS A 546 8.76 27.23 3.68
N GLU A 547 9.86 27.97 3.73
CA GLU A 547 11.04 27.73 2.89
C GLU A 547 11.63 26.33 3.08
N LEU A 548 11.85 25.89 4.33
CA LEU A 548 12.34 24.54 4.61
C LEU A 548 11.36 23.44 4.22
N SER A 549 10.05 23.71 4.32
CA SER A 549 9.02 22.74 3.90
C SER A 549 9.00 22.55 2.37
N GLU A 550 9.20 23.63 1.61
CA GLU A 550 9.32 23.59 0.15
C GLU A 550 10.62 22.89 -0.27
N ALA A 551 11.73 23.17 0.42
CA ALA A 551 13.02 22.51 0.21
C ALA A 551 12.93 20.99 0.48
N ASN A 552 12.29 20.57 1.57
CA ASN A 552 12.07 19.15 1.90
C ASN A 552 11.16 18.46 0.86
N LYS A 553 10.19 19.17 0.29
CA LYS A 553 9.35 18.64 -0.80
C LYS A 553 10.18 18.38 -2.06
N LEU A 554 11.10 19.28 -2.42
CA LEU A 554 12.02 19.11 -3.55
C LEU A 554 12.99 17.95 -3.33
N ILE A 555 13.54 17.80 -2.12
CA ILE A 555 14.40 16.66 -1.76
C ILE A 555 13.65 15.33 -1.94
N LYS A 556 12.42 15.23 -1.42
CA LYS A 556 11.59 14.02 -1.57
C LYS A 556 11.26 13.70 -3.03
N GLN A 557 11.05 14.72 -3.86
CA GLN A 557 10.84 14.54 -5.30
C GLN A 557 12.12 14.05 -6.01
N ASN A 558 13.30 14.51 -5.57
CA ASN A 558 14.57 14.06 -6.13
C ASN A 558 14.87 12.59 -5.76
N ASP A 559 14.61 12.20 -4.51
CA ASP A 559 14.73 10.80 -4.06
C ASP A 559 13.80 9.85 -4.83
N GLN A 560 12.55 10.28 -5.05
CA GLN A 560 11.62 9.55 -5.91
C GLN A 560 12.16 9.42 -7.34
N THR A 561 12.79 10.47 -7.86
CA THR A 561 13.38 10.46 -9.21
C THR A 561 14.61 9.53 -9.29
N ILE A 562 15.44 9.46 -8.25
CA ILE A 562 16.60 8.56 -8.17
C ILE A 562 16.12 7.11 -8.05
N ALA A 563 15.16 6.81 -7.17
CA ALA A 563 14.58 5.48 -7.02
C ALA A 563 13.92 4.99 -8.32
N LEU A 564 13.22 5.88 -9.04
CA LEU A 564 12.66 5.57 -10.36
C LEU A 564 13.74 5.30 -11.40
N LYS A 565 14.84 6.06 -11.41
CA LYS A 565 15.98 5.81 -12.32
C LYS A 565 16.65 4.46 -12.05
N GLU A 566 16.82 4.09 -10.79
CA GLU A 566 17.38 2.79 -10.40
C GLU A 566 16.49 1.63 -10.82
N GLU A 567 15.17 1.74 -10.61
CA GLU A 567 14.22 0.72 -11.03
C GLU A 567 14.15 0.59 -12.56
N ILE A 568 14.17 1.72 -13.29
CA ILE A 568 14.25 1.72 -14.77
C ILE A 568 15.54 1.01 -15.23
N ASN A 569 16.70 1.36 -14.66
CA ASN A 569 17.97 0.74 -15.03
C ASN A 569 18.01 -0.76 -14.72
N LYS A 570 17.39 -1.19 -13.61
CA LYS A 570 17.26 -2.60 -13.23
C LYS A 570 16.44 -3.37 -14.26
N ARG A 571 15.27 -2.85 -14.65
CA ARG A 571 14.41 -3.48 -15.68
C ARG A 571 15.07 -3.53 -17.05
N PHE A 572 15.83 -2.49 -17.40
CA PHE A 572 16.59 -2.46 -18.65
C PHE A 572 17.61 -3.59 -18.70
N LYS A 573 18.32 -3.79 -17.58
CA LYS A 573 19.27 -4.89 -17.42
C LYS A 573 18.59 -6.27 -17.46
N GLU A 574 17.45 -6.42 -16.79
CA GLU A 574 16.65 -7.66 -16.82
C GLU A 574 16.26 -8.06 -18.25
N ILE A 575 15.89 -7.09 -19.10
CA ILE A 575 15.50 -7.34 -20.51
C ILE A 575 16.71 -7.74 -21.36
N LEU A 576 17.86 -7.09 -21.16
CA LEU A 576 19.10 -7.46 -21.84
C LEU A 576 19.64 -8.84 -21.42
N ASP A 577 19.37 -9.24 -20.17
CA ASP A 577 19.84 -10.52 -19.61
C ASP A 577 18.90 -11.70 -19.93
N ARG A 578 17.74 -11.48 -20.57
CA ARG A 578 16.86 -12.59 -20.99
C ARG A 578 17.55 -13.47 -22.03
N SER A 579 17.42 -14.79 -21.87
CA SER A 579 18.13 -15.78 -22.68
C SER A 579 17.83 -15.70 -24.18
N ASP A 580 16.62 -15.30 -24.56
CA ASP A 580 16.18 -15.11 -25.94
C ASP A 580 16.77 -13.86 -26.60
N VAL A 581 16.77 -12.72 -25.89
CA VAL A 581 17.37 -11.46 -26.36
C VAL A 581 18.89 -11.57 -26.40
N LYS A 582 19.50 -12.15 -25.37
CA LYS A 582 20.95 -12.38 -25.29
C LYS A 582 21.46 -13.30 -26.40
N ALA A 583 20.77 -14.40 -26.68
CA ALA A 583 21.12 -15.29 -27.79
C ALA A 583 21.02 -14.60 -29.16
N LYS A 584 20.02 -13.74 -29.36
CA LYS A 584 19.89 -12.94 -30.60
C LYS A 584 20.99 -11.88 -30.75
N ILE A 585 21.41 -11.26 -29.64
CA ILE A 585 22.52 -10.31 -29.61
C ILE A 585 23.86 -11.04 -29.86
N GLU A 586 24.08 -12.21 -29.27
CA GLU A 586 25.28 -13.02 -29.50
C GLU A 586 25.35 -13.56 -30.93
N ALA A 587 24.22 -13.99 -31.52
CA ALA A 587 24.14 -14.38 -32.91
C ALA A 587 24.43 -13.19 -33.87
N LEU A 588 23.93 -12.00 -33.55
CA LEU A 588 24.25 -10.77 -34.30
C LEU A 588 25.73 -10.39 -34.16
N LYS A 589 26.33 -10.54 -32.97
CA LYS A 589 27.76 -10.30 -32.77
C LYS A 589 28.62 -11.27 -33.57
N ALA A 590 28.28 -12.56 -33.60
CA ALA A 590 28.97 -13.56 -34.39
C ALA A 590 28.82 -13.29 -35.91
N ASP A 591 27.63 -12.88 -36.36
CA ASP A 591 27.37 -12.47 -37.75
C ASP A 591 28.19 -11.22 -38.12
N ILE A 592 28.47 -10.30 -37.18
CA ILE A 592 29.29 -9.09 -37.40
C ILE A 592 30.79 -9.42 -37.36
N GLU A 593 31.24 -10.28 -36.45
CA GLU A 593 32.64 -10.71 -36.34
C GLU A 593 33.11 -11.51 -37.56
N ASN A 594 32.23 -12.31 -38.17
CA ASN A 594 32.53 -13.06 -39.41
C ASN A 594 32.72 -12.17 -40.65
N VAL A 595 32.28 -10.90 -40.61
CA VAL A 595 32.33 -9.98 -41.75
C VAL A 595 33.57 -9.07 -41.73
N GLY A 596 34.28 -8.98 -40.60
CA GLY A 596 35.60 -8.33 -40.51
C GLY A 596 35.65 -6.91 -41.08
N LEU A 597 34.94 -5.94 -40.47
CA LEU A 597 34.87 -4.56 -40.96
C LEU A 597 35.46 -3.52 -40.01
N SER A 598 36.19 -2.57 -40.61
CA SER A 598 36.83 -1.42 -39.95
C SER A 598 36.07 -0.09 -40.14
N THR A 599 34.98 -0.03 -40.93
CA THR A 599 34.10 1.17 -41.05
C THR A 599 32.63 0.86 -41.42
N ASP A 600 31.72 1.77 -41.06
CA ASP A 600 30.24 1.68 -41.08
C ASP A 600 29.57 1.61 -42.48
N LYS A 601 30.35 1.67 -43.58
CA LYS A 601 29.80 1.80 -44.95
C LYS A 601 29.54 0.47 -45.69
N ASP A 602 30.06 -0.66 -45.22
CA ASP A 602 29.98 -1.96 -45.92
C ASP A 602 29.09 -3.01 -45.23
N LEU A 603 28.07 -2.58 -44.49
CA LEU A 603 27.07 -3.49 -43.92
C LEU A 603 26.08 -3.95 -45.01
N ASP A 604 26.09 -5.26 -45.33
CA ASP A 604 25.14 -5.94 -46.22
C ASP A 604 23.67 -5.63 -45.84
N HIS A 605 22.80 -5.51 -46.84
CA HIS A 605 21.39 -5.16 -46.66
C HIS A 605 20.67 -6.18 -45.75
N GLY A 606 21.02 -7.46 -45.85
CA GLY A 606 20.46 -8.51 -45.00
C GLY A 606 20.84 -8.37 -43.52
N LEU A 607 22.06 -7.92 -43.23
CA LEU A 607 22.54 -7.72 -41.86
C LEU A 607 21.88 -6.48 -41.21
N LYS A 608 21.69 -5.40 -41.99
CA LYS A 608 20.94 -4.20 -41.55
C LYS A 608 19.49 -4.53 -41.18
N GLU A 609 18.83 -5.39 -41.95
CA GLU A 609 17.46 -5.83 -41.64
C GLU A 609 17.39 -6.66 -40.35
N LYS A 610 18.33 -7.60 -40.14
CA LYS A 610 18.40 -8.38 -38.89
C LYS A 610 18.62 -7.48 -37.67
N ILE A 611 19.53 -6.51 -37.77
CA ILE A 611 19.79 -5.51 -36.70
C ILE A 611 18.52 -4.69 -36.42
N MET A 612 17.84 -4.20 -37.46
CA MET A 612 16.61 -3.42 -37.31
C MET A 612 15.46 -4.23 -36.71
N LYS A 613 15.38 -5.54 -37.01
CA LYS A 613 14.36 -6.44 -36.45
C LYS A 613 14.58 -6.67 -34.96
N VAL A 614 15.80 -6.97 -34.54
CA VAL A 614 16.14 -7.16 -33.11
C VAL A 614 15.99 -5.85 -32.34
N LYS A 615 16.36 -4.71 -32.93
CA LYS A 615 16.15 -3.39 -32.33
C LYS A 615 14.67 -3.11 -32.05
N LYS A 616 13.78 -3.35 -33.03
CA LYS A 616 12.33 -3.17 -32.86
C LYS A 616 11.74 -4.09 -31.81
N GLU A 617 12.24 -5.32 -31.70
CA GLU A 617 11.79 -6.29 -30.69
C GLU A 617 12.16 -5.83 -29.28
N ILE A 618 13.40 -5.38 -29.06
CA ILE A 618 13.85 -4.80 -27.79
C ILE A 618 13.06 -3.54 -27.45
N GLU A 619 12.81 -2.66 -28.43
CA GLU A 619 12.00 -1.46 -28.25
C GLU A 619 10.56 -1.80 -27.80
N LEU A 620 9.93 -2.81 -28.41
CA LEU A 620 8.58 -3.26 -28.03
C LEU A 620 8.55 -3.80 -26.61
N GLU A 621 9.46 -4.71 -26.25
CA GLU A 621 9.53 -5.27 -24.90
C GLU A 621 9.83 -4.21 -23.84
N TRP A 622 10.69 -3.23 -24.18
CA TRP A 622 10.96 -2.07 -23.33
C TRP A 622 9.72 -1.20 -23.15
N THR A 623 8.98 -0.94 -24.22
CA THR A 623 7.74 -0.15 -24.13
C THR A 623 6.67 -0.83 -23.29
N ASP A 624 6.53 -2.15 -23.39
CA ASP A 624 5.55 -2.91 -22.61
C ASP A 624 5.95 -3.00 -21.12
N SER A 625 7.26 -3.10 -20.85
CA SER A 625 7.79 -3.06 -19.49
C SER A 625 7.60 -1.67 -18.84
N LEU A 626 7.80 -0.58 -19.59
CA LEU A 626 7.55 0.78 -19.10
C LEU A 626 6.05 1.07 -18.88
N LYS A 627 5.18 0.57 -19.76
CA LYS A 627 3.72 0.64 -19.56
C LYS A 627 3.26 -0.11 -18.32
N SER A 628 3.89 -1.26 -18.01
CA SER A 628 3.59 -2.02 -16.79
C SER A 628 3.90 -1.24 -15.50
N LEU A 629 4.83 -0.27 -15.57
CA LEU A 629 5.18 0.65 -14.50
C LEU A 629 4.32 1.93 -14.48
N LYS A 630 3.26 2.00 -15.29
CA LYS A 630 2.34 3.15 -15.42
C LYS A 630 2.99 4.42 -15.99
N PHE A 631 4.08 4.29 -16.76
CA PHE A 631 4.62 5.39 -17.56
C PHE A 631 3.91 5.44 -18.92
N ASP A 632 3.42 6.63 -19.31
CA ASP A 632 2.89 6.87 -20.66
C ASP A 632 4.05 6.92 -21.66
N VAL A 633 4.15 5.92 -22.54
CA VAL A 633 5.16 5.84 -23.58
C VAL A 633 4.59 6.35 -24.90
N ILE A 634 5.00 7.55 -25.34
CA ILE A 634 4.66 8.09 -26.67
C ILE A 634 5.59 7.44 -27.70
N ALA A 635 5.07 6.50 -28.49
CA ALA A 635 5.82 5.87 -29.57
C ALA A 635 5.94 6.80 -30.78
N VAL A 636 7.16 7.22 -31.13
CA VAL A 636 7.47 7.92 -32.38
C VAL A 636 7.75 6.85 -33.45
N GLY A 637 6.72 6.50 -34.22
CA GLY A 637 6.79 5.58 -35.35
C GLY A 637 6.89 6.30 -36.69
N SER A 638 7.75 5.78 -37.56
CA SER A 638 8.14 6.26 -38.89
C SER A 638 7.02 6.51 -39.91
N LYS A 639 7.20 7.60 -40.69
CA LYS A 639 6.48 8.12 -41.88
C LYS A 639 5.58 7.16 -42.69
N ALA A 640 4.32 7.54 -42.89
CA ALA A 640 3.63 7.60 -44.20
C ALA A 640 2.40 8.54 -44.11
N LYS A 641 2.19 9.31 -45.18
CA LYS A 641 1.21 10.41 -45.41
C LYS A 641 -0.23 10.11 -44.95
N ASP A 642 -0.88 11.02 -44.21
CA ASP A 642 -1.68 12.13 -44.76
C ASP A 642 -2.17 13.10 -43.66
N SER A 643 -2.48 14.32 -44.08
CA SER A 643 -2.47 15.57 -43.34
C SER A 643 -3.74 15.88 -42.51
N ARG A 644 -3.54 16.52 -41.34
CA ARG A 644 -4.25 17.75 -40.94
C ARG A 644 -3.64 18.39 -39.67
N GLU A 645 -2.97 19.51 -39.93
CA GLU A 645 -2.70 20.69 -39.09
C GLU A 645 -2.60 20.54 -37.56
N GLN A 646 -1.36 20.54 -37.06
CA GLN A 646 -0.96 21.21 -35.81
C GLN A 646 0.55 21.52 -35.83
N THR A 647 0.89 22.74 -35.41
CA THR A 647 2.21 23.41 -35.40
C THR A 647 3.40 22.50 -35.08
N SER A 648 4.37 22.42 -36.00
CA SER A 648 5.46 21.47 -35.99
C SER A 648 6.61 21.84 -35.05
N PHE A 649 7.12 20.81 -34.37
CA PHE A 649 8.34 20.80 -33.55
C PHE A 649 9.64 21.17 -34.31
N SER A 650 9.57 21.32 -35.64
CA SER A 650 10.67 21.81 -36.48
C SER A 650 11.09 23.22 -36.11
N ASP A 651 10.13 24.08 -35.81
CA ASP A 651 10.37 25.51 -35.62
C ASP A 651 10.97 25.79 -34.23
N LEU A 652 10.71 24.91 -33.27
CA LEU A 652 11.35 24.90 -31.96
C LEU A 652 12.80 24.40 -32.03
N LYS A 653 13.07 23.43 -32.89
CA LYS A 653 14.43 22.89 -33.05
C LYS A 653 15.36 23.90 -33.71
N VAL A 654 14.87 24.57 -34.76
CA VAL A 654 15.62 25.65 -35.43
C VAL A 654 15.95 26.79 -34.46
N LYS A 655 14.99 27.22 -33.64
CA LYS A 655 15.23 28.27 -32.63
C LYS A 655 16.21 27.87 -31.53
N VAL A 656 16.22 26.60 -31.14
CA VAL A 656 17.19 26.08 -30.15
C VAL A 656 18.59 25.99 -30.76
N ASP A 657 18.70 25.61 -32.03
CA ASP A 657 19.98 25.53 -32.73
C ASP A 657 20.56 26.94 -32.99
N GLU A 658 19.73 27.91 -33.39
CA GLU A 658 20.13 29.34 -33.52
C GLU A 658 20.59 29.93 -32.19
N PHE A 659 19.86 29.66 -31.10
CA PHE A 659 20.23 30.13 -29.76
C PHE A 659 21.54 29.49 -29.26
N ASN A 660 21.81 28.23 -29.63
CA ASN A 660 23.07 27.55 -29.29
C ASN A 660 24.27 28.11 -30.07
N GLU A 661 24.09 28.52 -31.32
CA GLU A 661 25.12 29.23 -32.09
C GLU A 661 25.41 30.62 -31.51
N GLU A 662 24.38 31.36 -31.12
CA GLU A 662 24.50 32.68 -30.49
C GLU A 662 25.27 32.60 -29.15
N ILE A 663 24.95 31.60 -28.31
CA ILE A 663 25.68 31.34 -27.07
C ILE A 663 27.15 30.96 -27.34
N SER A 664 27.41 30.12 -28.35
CA SER A 664 28.77 29.67 -28.67
C SER A 664 29.67 30.82 -29.12
N LYS A 665 29.13 31.72 -29.96
CA LYS A 665 29.84 32.92 -30.42
C LYS A 665 30.14 33.89 -29.29
N THR A 666 29.17 34.11 -28.40
CA THR A 666 29.34 35.00 -27.24
C THR A 666 30.36 34.44 -26.22
N LEU A 667 30.44 33.10 -26.10
CA LEU A 667 31.47 32.42 -25.31
C LEU A 667 32.87 32.57 -25.91
N GLU A 668 33.01 32.48 -27.24
CA GLU A 668 34.29 32.73 -27.92
C GLU A 668 34.73 34.19 -27.76
N ASP A 669 33.80 35.15 -27.83
CA ASP A 669 34.09 36.56 -27.60
C ASP A 669 34.50 36.82 -26.14
N ALA A 670 33.82 36.22 -25.15
CA ALA A 670 34.16 36.34 -23.72
C ALA A 670 35.50 35.68 -23.35
N ILE A 671 35.87 34.58 -24.03
CA ILE A 671 37.20 33.95 -23.88
C ILE A 671 38.29 34.86 -24.47
N ASN A 672 38.00 35.57 -25.58
CA ASN A 672 38.97 36.47 -26.23
C ASN A 672 39.05 37.86 -25.57
N SER A 673 38.01 38.32 -24.88
CA SER A 673 37.96 39.64 -24.24
C SER A 673 38.45 39.65 -22.80
N SER A 674 38.71 38.48 -22.19
CA SER A 674 39.11 38.36 -20.79
C SER A 674 40.54 37.83 -20.64
N ASP A 675 41.14 38.14 -19.48
CA ASP A 675 42.42 37.63 -18.98
C ASP A 675 42.45 36.07 -18.83
N ALA A 676 41.35 35.40 -19.20
CA ALA A 676 41.21 33.94 -19.19
C ALA A 676 42.00 33.28 -20.32
N LYS A 677 42.23 33.94 -21.46
CA LYS A 677 42.98 33.36 -22.58
C LYS A 677 44.44 33.07 -22.20
N ASP A 678 45.10 34.05 -21.60
CA ASP A 678 46.50 33.93 -21.16
C ASP A 678 46.65 32.92 -20.01
N LYS A 679 45.65 32.85 -19.12
CA LYS A 679 45.55 31.83 -18.05
C LYS A 679 45.34 30.42 -18.60
N ILE A 680 44.53 30.26 -19.65
CA ILE A 680 44.33 28.98 -20.33
C ILE A 680 45.62 28.54 -21.04
N GLU A 681 46.37 29.48 -21.61
CA GLU A 681 47.65 29.19 -22.29
C GLU A 681 48.76 28.81 -21.29
N THR A 682 48.83 29.50 -20.15
CA THR A 682 49.71 29.11 -19.04
C THR A 682 49.31 27.78 -18.41
N LEU A 683 48.01 27.47 -18.30
CA LEU A 683 47.54 26.15 -17.89
C LEU A 683 48.00 25.06 -18.86
N LYS A 684 47.89 25.31 -20.17
CA LYS A 684 48.35 24.36 -21.20
C LYS A 684 49.85 24.10 -21.11
N LEU A 685 50.66 25.14 -20.87
CA LEU A 685 52.10 25.00 -20.66
C LEU A 685 52.43 24.24 -19.37
N LEU A 686 51.77 24.54 -18.26
CA LEU A 686 51.96 23.84 -16.98
C LEU A 686 51.59 22.35 -17.07
N VAL A 687 50.49 22.03 -17.75
CA VAL A 687 50.07 20.64 -18.00
C VAL A 687 51.05 19.92 -18.95
N ALA A 688 51.64 20.61 -19.92
CA ALA A 688 52.66 20.05 -20.80
C ALA A 688 53.98 19.79 -20.06
N MET A 689 54.41 20.70 -19.18
CA MET A 689 55.64 20.55 -18.38
C MET A 689 55.51 19.47 -17.29
N ALA A 690 54.31 19.28 -16.73
CA ALA A 690 54.03 18.30 -15.69
C ALA A 690 54.16 16.83 -16.14
N GLY A 691 54.19 16.55 -17.46
CA GLY A 691 54.34 15.20 -18.00
C GLY A 691 53.20 14.25 -17.57
N LYS A 692 53.35 12.93 -17.78
CA LYS A 692 52.34 11.87 -17.49
C LYS A 692 52.15 11.51 -16.01
N THR A 693 52.90 12.11 -15.09
CA THR A 693 52.71 11.99 -13.64
C THR A 693 53.21 13.26 -12.92
N PRO A 694 52.36 14.23 -12.54
CA PRO A 694 52.79 15.46 -11.90
C PRO A 694 53.01 15.19 -10.42
N ASP A 695 54.01 15.84 -9.88
CA ASP A 695 54.19 15.98 -8.44
C ASP A 695 53.01 16.73 -7.79
N MET A 696 52.86 16.55 -6.48
CA MET A 696 51.73 17.10 -5.73
C MET A 696 51.63 18.63 -5.78
N GLU A 697 52.75 19.33 -5.97
CA GLU A 697 52.77 20.78 -6.07
C GLU A 697 52.24 21.25 -7.42
N SER A 698 52.65 20.60 -8.51
CA SER A 698 52.12 20.85 -9.86
C SER A 698 50.62 20.56 -9.95
N LYS A 699 50.11 19.49 -9.31
CA LYS A 699 48.66 19.22 -9.26
C LYS A 699 47.87 20.34 -8.59
N LYS A 700 48.35 20.82 -7.43
CA LYS A 700 47.69 21.93 -6.72
C LYS A 700 47.70 23.23 -7.53
N LYS A 701 48.80 23.51 -8.24
CA LYS A 701 48.90 24.70 -9.12
C LYS A 701 47.95 24.60 -10.32
N ILE A 702 47.86 23.45 -10.96
CA ILE A 702 46.92 23.19 -12.07
C ILE A 702 45.47 23.35 -11.58
N GLU A 703 45.15 22.81 -10.40
CA GLU A 703 43.79 22.87 -9.84
C GLU A 703 43.38 24.29 -9.44
N ALA A 704 44.29 25.04 -8.80
CA ALA A 704 44.06 26.45 -8.44
C ALA A 704 43.86 27.33 -9.68
N LEU A 705 44.69 27.16 -10.71
CA LEU A 705 44.60 27.94 -11.94
C LEU A 705 43.33 27.60 -12.75
N ASN A 706 42.89 26.35 -12.71
CA ASN A 706 41.62 25.93 -13.30
C ASN A 706 40.41 26.53 -12.56
N GLN A 707 40.47 26.66 -11.23
CA GLN A 707 39.44 27.38 -10.48
C GLN A 707 39.40 28.87 -10.82
N GLN A 708 40.56 29.53 -10.98
CA GLN A 708 40.61 30.93 -11.38
C GLN A 708 40.04 31.16 -12.78
N ILE A 709 40.33 30.28 -13.76
CA ILE A 709 39.75 30.36 -15.10
C ILE A 709 38.22 30.22 -15.06
N LYS A 710 37.71 29.28 -14.25
CA LYS A 710 36.26 29.10 -14.07
C LYS A 710 35.60 30.33 -13.47
N GLN A 711 36.26 30.98 -12.52
CA GLN A 711 35.74 32.19 -11.88
C GLN A 711 35.74 33.39 -12.84
N SER A 712 36.82 33.62 -13.58
CA SER A 712 36.87 34.70 -14.59
C SER A 712 35.87 34.51 -15.73
N LEU A 713 35.64 33.26 -16.19
CA LEU A 713 34.61 32.97 -17.19
C LEU A 713 33.19 33.14 -16.64
N ALA A 714 32.95 32.76 -15.38
CA ALA A 714 31.66 32.98 -14.73
C ALA A 714 31.35 34.48 -14.59
N GLU A 715 32.34 35.29 -14.21
CA GLU A 715 32.21 36.74 -14.12
C GLU A 715 31.93 37.38 -15.49
N ALA A 716 32.66 36.99 -16.54
CA ALA A 716 32.45 37.50 -17.91
C ALA A 716 31.08 37.12 -18.50
N ILE A 717 30.56 35.94 -18.16
CA ILE A 717 29.23 35.51 -18.59
C ILE A 717 28.14 36.23 -17.80
N SER A 718 28.36 36.49 -16.51
CA SER A 718 27.41 37.23 -15.66
C SER A 718 27.29 38.72 -16.01
N SER A 719 28.26 39.30 -16.71
CA SER A 719 28.18 40.68 -17.22
C SER A 719 27.55 40.81 -18.61
N SER A 720 27.24 39.69 -19.29
CA SER A 720 26.54 39.68 -20.57
C SER A 720 25.01 39.61 -20.39
N GLU A 721 24.24 40.26 -21.27
CA GLU A 721 22.76 40.32 -21.21
C GLU A 721 22.05 38.94 -21.34
N LEU A 722 22.80 37.83 -21.49
CA LEU A 722 22.25 36.47 -21.64
C LEU A 722 21.75 35.84 -20.33
N PHE A 723 22.10 36.39 -19.16
CA PHE A 723 21.69 35.83 -17.87
C PHE A 723 20.18 35.89 -17.63
N GLU A 724 19.46 36.79 -18.30
CA GLU A 724 18.01 36.92 -18.16
C GLU A 724 17.21 35.91 -19.00
N ARG A 725 17.81 35.24 -19.99
CA ARG A 725 17.08 34.37 -20.95
C ARG A 725 17.33 32.87 -20.81
N GLY A 726 18.34 32.45 -20.06
CA GLY A 726 18.70 31.03 -19.88
C GLY A 726 18.70 30.58 -18.42
N THR A 727 18.27 29.34 -18.14
CA THR A 727 18.39 28.78 -16.77
C THR A 727 19.85 28.44 -16.45
N PRO A 728 20.33 28.67 -15.21
CA PRO A 728 21.75 28.51 -14.81
C PRO A 728 22.36 27.13 -15.14
N ARG A 729 21.51 26.09 -15.16
CA ARG A 729 21.90 24.70 -15.41
C ARG A 729 22.34 24.44 -16.86
N THR A 730 21.77 25.18 -17.81
CA THR A 730 22.07 25.05 -19.25
C THR A 730 23.42 25.70 -19.57
N LEU A 731 23.68 26.87 -18.98
CA LEU A 731 24.96 27.57 -19.05
C LEU A 731 26.10 26.77 -18.43
N LEU A 732 25.87 26.11 -17.28
CA LEU A 732 26.89 25.29 -16.61
C LEU A 732 27.29 24.04 -17.42
N CYS A 733 26.33 23.39 -18.09
CA CYS A 733 26.58 22.25 -18.98
C CYS A 733 27.38 22.63 -20.24
N ILE A 734 27.13 23.82 -20.80
CA ILE A 734 27.85 24.33 -21.97
C ILE A 734 29.27 24.76 -21.58
N LEU A 735 29.44 25.42 -20.43
CA LEU A 735 30.75 25.75 -19.83
C LEU A 735 31.61 24.49 -19.61
N THR A 736 31.01 23.39 -19.14
CA THR A 736 31.74 22.13 -18.98
C THR A 736 32.11 21.46 -20.30
N GLN A 737 31.27 21.56 -21.34
CA GLN A 737 31.59 21.04 -22.67
C GLN A 737 32.68 21.85 -23.39
N VAL A 738 32.71 23.18 -23.23
CA VAL A 738 33.72 24.05 -23.86
C VAL A 738 35.08 23.92 -23.16
N VAL A 739 35.10 23.91 -21.82
CA VAL A 739 36.34 23.66 -21.05
C VAL A 739 36.84 22.23 -21.28
N GLY A 740 35.93 21.26 -21.41
CA GLY A 740 36.24 19.86 -21.72
C GLY A 740 36.81 19.62 -23.13
N LYS A 741 36.48 20.47 -24.11
CA LYS A 741 37.06 20.42 -25.46
C LYS A 741 38.43 21.09 -25.56
N SER A 742 38.72 22.08 -24.72
CA SER A 742 39.97 22.87 -24.76
C SER A 742 41.09 22.37 -23.86
N VAL A 743 40.81 21.49 -22.88
CA VAL A 743 41.81 20.97 -21.94
C VAL A 743 41.81 19.45 -21.95
N ILE A 744 42.93 18.86 -22.37
CA ILE A 744 43.18 17.41 -22.39
C ILE A 744 43.23 16.92 -20.93
N LEU A 745 42.06 16.68 -20.33
CA LEU A 745 41.92 16.12 -18.98
C LEU A 745 41.18 14.77 -18.95
N GLN A 746 40.65 14.29 -20.09
CA GLN A 746 40.04 12.96 -20.19
C GLN A 746 41.03 11.79 -20.21
N ARG A 747 42.34 12.02 -20.12
CA ARG A 747 43.36 10.95 -20.17
C ARG A 747 44.01 10.63 -18.82
N TRP A 748 43.46 11.16 -17.73
CA TRP A 748 44.13 11.22 -16.42
C TRP A 748 43.25 10.91 -15.20
N PHE A 749 41.98 10.59 -15.42
CA PHE A 749 41.05 10.07 -14.41
C PHE A 749 40.56 8.69 -14.82
#